data_AF-A0A8H4VW50-F1
#
_entry.id   AF-A0A8H4VW50-F1
#
_cell.length_a   1.000
_cell.length_b   1.000
_cell.length_c   1.000
_cell.angle_alpha   90.00
_cell.angle_beta   90.00
_cell.angle_gamma   90.00
#
_symmetry.space_group_name_H-M   'P 1'
#
loop_
_entity.id
_entity.type
_entity.pdbx_description
1 polymer ?
#
loop_
_entity_poly.entity_id
_entity_poly.type
_entity_poly.pdbx_seq_one_letter_code
_entity_poly.pdbx_strand_id
1 'polypeptide(L)'
;MSSLKSKMKDPMSFITKVVGHARAEVIGILNPNRRHDDPEEIEQDRVRQEIREGHRFHSFAAERSGNCAKWHVDGHDYMWALSEMIDKAKECIFILDWWLTPEIYLRRPAAYFPEWRLDKLLLRKAQEGAKIHVIVYKEVTQTMSMSSKHTKNKLEALHPNITCMRHPDHIGAKDSVQFWSHHEKLVIVDNEWAAVGGIDLCFGRWDTHTHPLADVHPTDFSKTLFPGQDYNNARIMDFKNVYDYASNTLSTFDNARMPWHDVHMTFEGPAVLDLSQHFIERWNEIKKRKYRDKESVDWLALPHDVEHAPNEAVARHPHLALWREKGRKYKDKWHQMIGNDERPREEQERERREETRGYGGTRRRNTARIQAIRSVSDWSHGVLTEHSIQQAYIELIRDAEHFIYIENQFFISATKTGGSVVNQIAAALVERIVRAAREGKKFKVVVTIPEVPGFAGDVKNESSIKTIMAAQYRTINRGGSSIYEEIRKAGYEPMDYIRFYHLRSYDRINAPLGFIRQMEERSGVKFHEAQIALARQWVSGDDHTTQKDVVVVIPEEDSLVPSDKPKTQRTETVPIPTDDNAAREVVARFERGAEGLRSDEAVADTVAQHMLADKTSLLDEKWLGSEEEELNAYVSELLYIHSKIMIVDDRRVIIGSANINDRSQKGDGDSEIALVVEDDDMIRSTMDGESYDVSRFAATLRRQLYKEHLGLIPPQNVDSPNPEITSFMRPAPFPNRDDTNTEEDRLVADPLADSTDVLWNETARKNREVFAELFRPVPTNLVRNWAAYDNYRPKVKTGHLVPGIPLERVKNRLSQVRGALVECPLDFLIEDRDLVTGPEWTVLNPTLPIYI
;
A
#
# COMPACT_ATOMS: atom_id res chain seq x y z
N MET A 1 -37.88 5.32 -13.43
CA MET A 1 -39.10 4.50 -13.68
C MET A 1 -39.28 4.04 -15.14
N SER A 2 -38.64 4.62 -16.16
CA SER A 2 -38.74 4.15 -17.55
C SER A 2 -37.92 2.88 -17.87
N SER A 3 -36.87 2.59 -17.10
CA SER A 3 -36.00 1.39 -17.26
C SER A 3 -36.62 0.08 -16.75
N LEU A 4 -37.59 0.12 -15.82
CA LEU A 4 -38.31 -1.09 -15.38
C LEU A 4 -39.34 -1.55 -16.41
N LYS A 5 -39.93 -0.64 -17.19
CA LYS A 5 -40.97 -0.97 -18.18
C LYS A 5 -40.43 -1.65 -19.44
N SER A 6 -39.14 -1.52 -19.77
CA SER A 6 -38.56 -2.21 -20.95
C SER A 6 -38.07 -3.64 -20.65
N LYS A 7 -37.89 -4.01 -19.37
CA LYS A 7 -37.46 -5.36 -18.94
C LYS A 7 -38.60 -6.33 -18.62
N MET A 8 -39.87 -5.88 -18.62
CA MET A 8 -41.06 -6.69 -18.33
C MET A 8 -41.75 -7.24 -19.60
N LYS A 9 -41.01 -7.70 -20.61
CA LYS A 9 -41.63 -8.32 -21.79
C LYS A 9 -42.04 -9.78 -21.60
N ASP A 10 -41.53 -10.46 -20.56
CA ASP A 10 -41.95 -11.81 -20.19
C ASP A 10 -41.75 -12.04 -18.67
N PRO A 11 -42.82 -11.98 -17.86
CA PRO A 11 -42.76 -12.21 -16.42
C PRO A 11 -42.27 -13.62 -16.04
N MET A 12 -42.53 -14.63 -16.89
CA MET A 12 -42.19 -16.03 -16.57
C MET A 12 -40.70 -16.32 -16.76
N SER A 13 -40.05 -15.78 -17.80
CA SER A 13 -38.58 -15.88 -17.92
C SER A 13 -37.86 -15.08 -16.85
N PHE A 14 -38.42 -13.94 -16.41
CA PHE A 14 -37.86 -13.18 -15.28
C PHE A 14 -37.94 -13.97 -13.97
N ILE A 15 -39.10 -14.55 -13.63
CA ILE A 15 -39.28 -15.39 -12.44
C ILE A 15 -38.38 -16.64 -12.50
N THR A 16 -38.32 -17.31 -13.64
CA THR A 16 -37.48 -18.51 -13.83
C THR A 16 -35.98 -18.17 -13.67
N LYS A 17 -35.54 -17.03 -14.17
CA LYS A 17 -34.16 -16.55 -14.02
C LYS A 17 -33.85 -16.17 -12.58
N VAL A 18 -34.76 -15.51 -11.88
CA VAL A 18 -34.62 -15.15 -10.45
C VAL A 18 -34.58 -16.40 -9.57
N VAL A 19 -35.48 -17.36 -9.78
CA VAL A 19 -35.50 -18.64 -9.04
C VAL A 19 -34.25 -19.47 -9.35
N GLY A 20 -33.79 -19.49 -10.60
CA GLY A 20 -32.56 -20.15 -11.01
C GLY A 20 -31.31 -19.52 -10.36
N HIS A 21 -31.26 -18.18 -10.25
CA HIS A 21 -30.17 -17.47 -9.57
C HIS A 21 -30.19 -17.74 -8.05
N ALA A 22 -31.36 -17.69 -7.41
CA ALA A 22 -31.50 -17.97 -5.98
C ALA A 22 -31.10 -19.43 -5.65
N ARG A 23 -31.47 -20.40 -6.50
CA ARG A 23 -31.05 -21.79 -6.34
C ARG A 23 -29.53 -21.94 -6.48
N ALA A 24 -28.94 -21.32 -7.50
CA ALA A 24 -27.49 -21.35 -7.69
C ALA A 24 -26.77 -20.74 -6.47
N GLU A 25 -27.22 -19.60 -5.98
CA GLU A 25 -26.69 -18.93 -4.78
C GLU A 25 -26.71 -19.85 -3.55
N VAL A 26 -27.84 -20.49 -3.24
CA VAL A 26 -27.95 -21.45 -2.12
C VAL A 26 -27.00 -22.63 -2.28
N ILE A 27 -26.85 -23.17 -3.50
CA ILE A 27 -25.89 -24.26 -3.77
C ILE A 27 -24.45 -23.82 -3.51
N GLY A 28 -24.09 -22.56 -3.78
CA GLY A 28 -22.73 -22.03 -3.55
C GLY A 28 -22.39 -21.79 -2.10
N ILE A 29 -23.39 -21.40 -1.32
CA ILE A 29 -23.24 -21.26 0.13
C ILE A 29 -23.02 -22.65 0.76
N LEU A 30 -23.70 -23.69 0.25
CA LEU A 30 -23.60 -25.06 0.79
C LEU A 30 -22.39 -25.85 0.23
N ASN A 31 -22.01 -25.61 -1.02
CA ASN A 31 -20.83 -26.20 -1.67
C ASN A 31 -20.04 -25.10 -2.40
N PRO A 32 -19.07 -24.46 -1.72
CA PRO A 32 -18.20 -23.45 -2.33
C PRO A 32 -17.40 -24.00 -3.52
N ASN A 33 -17.18 -25.32 -3.58
CA ASN A 33 -16.47 -26.02 -4.64
C ASN A 33 -17.41 -26.76 -5.62
N ARG A 34 -18.69 -26.38 -5.71
CA ARG A 34 -19.71 -26.98 -6.61
C ARG A 34 -19.34 -27.02 -8.12
N ARG A 35 -18.19 -26.46 -8.49
CA ARG A 35 -17.65 -26.34 -9.86
C ARG A 35 -16.37 -27.17 -10.02
N HIS A 36 -16.26 -28.20 -9.19
CA HIS A 36 -15.18 -29.19 -9.15
C HIS A 36 -15.75 -30.61 -9.08
N ASP A 37 -17.00 -30.78 -9.53
CA ASP A 37 -17.76 -32.04 -9.40
C ASP A 37 -17.76 -32.83 -10.73
N ASP A 38 -17.50 -32.19 -11.87
CA ASP A 38 -17.45 -32.87 -13.17
C ASP A 38 -16.13 -33.67 -13.31
N PRO A 39 -16.14 -34.87 -13.96
CA PRO A 39 -14.94 -35.70 -14.06
C PRO A 39 -13.73 -35.01 -14.69
N GLU A 40 -13.95 -34.09 -15.63
CA GLU A 40 -12.88 -33.29 -16.22
C GLU A 40 -12.30 -32.29 -15.22
N GLU A 41 -13.15 -31.60 -14.45
CA GLU A 41 -12.73 -30.63 -13.43
C GLU A 41 -11.95 -31.32 -12.30
N ILE A 42 -12.43 -32.48 -11.84
CA ILE A 42 -11.74 -33.33 -10.85
C ILE A 42 -10.33 -33.69 -11.33
N GLU A 43 -10.17 -34.09 -12.59
CA GLU A 43 -8.85 -34.42 -13.14
C GLU A 43 -7.95 -33.18 -13.24
N GLN A 44 -8.51 -32.03 -13.65
CA GLN A 44 -7.77 -30.77 -13.70
C GLN A 44 -7.26 -30.36 -12.31
N ASP A 45 -8.09 -30.51 -11.28
CA ASP A 45 -7.69 -30.22 -9.90
C ASP A 45 -6.69 -31.22 -9.35
N ARG A 46 -6.83 -32.51 -9.68
CA ARG A 46 -5.85 -33.55 -9.34
C ARG A 46 -4.48 -33.17 -9.87
N VAL A 47 -4.38 -32.75 -11.14
CA VAL A 47 -3.12 -32.31 -11.74
C VAL A 47 -2.55 -31.07 -11.04
N ARG A 48 -3.38 -30.06 -10.75
CA ARG A 48 -2.92 -28.86 -10.02
C ARG A 48 -2.47 -29.20 -8.59
N GLN A 49 -3.17 -30.11 -7.91
CA GLN A 49 -2.82 -30.54 -6.57
C GLN A 49 -1.49 -31.28 -6.56
N GLU A 50 -1.25 -32.21 -7.50
CA GLU A 50 0.04 -32.89 -7.63
C GLU A 50 1.20 -31.92 -7.90
N ILE A 51 0.96 -30.88 -8.71
CA ILE A 51 1.95 -29.81 -8.94
C ILE A 51 2.26 -29.11 -7.61
N ARG A 52 1.23 -28.68 -6.88
CA ARG A 52 1.39 -27.98 -5.59
C ARG A 52 2.11 -28.83 -4.55
N GLU A 53 1.72 -30.10 -4.39
CA GLU A 53 2.34 -31.04 -3.45
C GLU A 53 3.84 -31.27 -3.75
N GLY A 54 4.26 -31.08 -5.01
CA GLY A 54 5.66 -31.14 -5.42
C GLY A 54 6.47 -29.88 -5.15
N HIS A 55 5.84 -28.79 -4.69
CA HIS A 55 6.50 -27.50 -4.45
C HIS A 55 6.50 -27.13 -2.96
N ARG A 56 7.54 -26.38 -2.56
CA ARG A 56 7.62 -25.74 -1.25
C ARG A 56 6.37 -24.88 -0.97
N PHE A 57 5.90 -24.88 0.29
CA PHE A 57 4.68 -24.19 0.75
C PHE A 57 3.37 -24.64 0.08
N HIS A 58 3.41 -25.73 -0.69
CA HIS A 58 2.30 -26.17 -1.55
C HIS A 58 1.87 -25.11 -2.57
N SER A 59 2.83 -24.34 -3.09
CA SER A 59 2.55 -23.27 -4.06
C SER A 59 2.26 -23.80 -5.47
N PHE A 60 1.45 -23.08 -6.23
CA PHE A 60 1.31 -23.30 -7.67
C PHE A 60 2.65 -23.17 -8.45
N ALA A 61 3.60 -22.41 -7.91
CA ALA A 61 4.89 -22.14 -8.53
C ALA A 61 6.06 -22.78 -7.75
N ALA A 62 7.05 -23.28 -8.50
CA ALA A 62 8.31 -23.76 -7.96
C ALA A 62 9.24 -22.58 -7.62
N GLU A 63 10.31 -22.86 -6.88
CA GLU A 63 11.39 -21.89 -6.66
C GLU A 63 12.13 -21.61 -7.98
N ARG A 64 12.30 -20.33 -8.32
CA ARG A 64 13.01 -19.88 -9.53
C ARG A 64 14.33 -19.25 -9.14
N SER A 65 15.44 -19.70 -9.72
CA SER A 65 16.75 -19.06 -9.60
C SER A 65 17.01 -18.09 -10.76
N GLY A 66 18.02 -17.24 -10.64
CA GLY A 66 18.46 -16.36 -11.73
C GLY A 66 17.61 -15.09 -11.89
N ASN A 67 16.92 -14.66 -10.83
CA ASN A 67 16.19 -13.40 -10.82
C ASN A 67 17.06 -12.26 -10.29
N CYS A 68 16.71 -11.04 -10.67
CA CYS A 68 17.21 -9.81 -10.06
C CYS A 68 16.02 -9.10 -9.40
N ALA A 69 16.03 -9.02 -8.07
CA ALA A 69 14.98 -8.37 -7.28
C ALA A 69 15.49 -7.07 -6.65
N LYS A 70 14.58 -6.11 -6.54
CA LYS A 70 14.82 -4.82 -5.92
C LYS A 70 13.64 -4.41 -5.05
N TRP A 71 13.90 -4.09 -3.80
CA TRP A 71 12.90 -3.50 -2.90
C TRP A 71 12.81 -1.98 -3.10
N HIS A 72 11.62 -1.45 -2.84
CA HIS A 72 11.28 -0.02 -2.79
C HIS A 72 10.51 0.23 -1.48
N VAL A 73 10.90 1.26 -0.75
CA VAL A 73 10.18 1.73 0.43
C VAL A 73 9.47 3.03 0.03
N ASP A 74 8.20 3.13 0.40
CA ASP A 74 7.25 4.19 0.03
C ASP A 74 6.94 4.31 -1.47
N GLY A 75 6.01 5.21 -1.79
CA GLY A 75 5.46 5.35 -3.13
C GLY A 75 6.33 6.13 -4.12
N HIS A 76 7.19 7.04 -3.65
CA HIS A 76 8.00 7.90 -4.52
C HIS A 76 8.91 7.10 -5.46
N ASP A 77 9.81 6.30 -4.89
CA ASP A 77 10.81 5.57 -5.66
C ASP A 77 10.16 4.45 -6.47
N TYR A 78 9.17 3.76 -5.89
CA TYR A 78 8.42 2.72 -6.59
C TYR A 78 7.67 3.26 -7.80
N MET A 79 6.87 4.31 -7.66
CA MET A 79 6.06 4.82 -8.78
C MET A 79 6.94 5.44 -9.86
N TRP A 80 8.10 6.01 -9.50
CA TRP A 80 9.11 6.40 -10.49
C TRP A 80 9.63 5.18 -11.26
N ALA A 81 10.05 4.13 -10.56
CA ALA A 81 10.57 2.90 -11.18
C ALA A 81 9.51 2.25 -12.10
N LEU A 82 8.27 2.20 -11.64
CA LEU A 82 7.14 1.69 -12.40
C LEU A 82 6.89 2.50 -13.67
N SER A 83 6.98 3.83 -13.59
CA SER A 83 6.82 4.69 -14.76
C SER A 83 7.84 4.37 -15.85
N GLU A 84 9.08 4.03 -15.48
CA GLU A 84 10.12 3.62 -16.43
C GLU A 84 9.88 2.22 -17.01
N MET A 85 9.35 1.29 -16.21
CA MET A 85 8.94 -0.02 -16.70
C MET A 85 7.84 0.11 -17.76
N ILE A 86 6.77 0.83 -17.45
CA ILE A 86 5.64 1.02 -18.37
C ILE A 86 6.08 1.78 -19.62
N ASP A 87 6.90 2.82 -19.49
CA ASP A 87 7.38 3.61 -20.63
C ASP A 87 8.20 2.76 -21.62
N LYS A 88 8.88 1.71 -21.14
CA LYS A 88 9.65 0.78 -21.96
C LYS A 88 8.81 -0.34 -22.61
N ALA A 89 7.53 -0.49 -22.26
CA ALA A 89 6.69 -1.58 -22.76
C ALA A 89 6.58 -1.58 -24.29
N LYS A 90 6.58 -2.77 -24.90
CA LYS A 90 6.52 -2.97 -26.36
C LYS A 90 5.39 -3.90 -26.80
N GLU A 91 4.94 -4.81 -25.93
CA GLU A 91 3.97 -5.85 -26.28
C GLU A 91 2.74 -5.84 -25.36
N CYS A 92 2.96 -5.95 -24.05
CA CYS A 92 1.86 -6.03 -23.10
C CYS A 92 2.15 -5.41 -21.74
N ILE A 93 1.08 -4.94 -21.11
CA ILE A 93 1.06 -4.52 -19.72
C ILE A 93 -0.12 -5.22 -19.05
N PHE A 94 0.13 -5.95 -17.98
CA PHE A 94 -0.89 -6.57 -17.13
C PHE A 94 -0.96 -5.83 -15.80
N ILE A 95 -2.15 -5.48 -15.34
CA ILE A 95 -2.36 -4.76 -14.08
C ILE A 95 -3.46 -5.46 -13.27
N LEU A 96 -3.13 -5.87 -12.04
CA LEU A 96 -4.08 -6.20 -10.98
C LEU A 96 -4.01 -5.11 -9.91
N ASP A 97 -5.16 -4.56 -9.53
CA ASP A 97 -5.26 -3.59 -8.45
C ASP A 97 -6.56 -3.81 -7.68
N TRP A 98 -6.50 -3.60 -6.37
CA TRP A 98 -7.71 -3.51 -5.55
C TRP A 98 -8.43 -2.19 -5.82
N TRP A 99 -7.66 -1.11 -5.92
CA TRP A 99 -8.13 0.19 -6.38
C TRP A 99 -7.14 0.80 -7.35
N LEU A 100 -7.61 1.21 -8.53
CA LEU A 100 -6.80 1.92 -9.53
C LEU A 100 -7.49 3.23 -9.89
N THR A 101 -6.77 4.34 -9.73
CA THR A 101 -7.22 5.66 -10.19
C THR A 101 -6.44 6.06 -11.44
N PRO A 102 -7.06 6.07 -12.64
CA PRO A 102 -6.36 6.39 -13.89
C PRO A 102 -5.64 7.75 -13.86
N GLU A 103 -6.14 8.68 -13.06
CA GLU A 103 -5.65 10.06 -12.96
C GLU A 103 -4.49 10.24 -11.95
N ILE A 104 -3.94 9.18 -11.35
CA ILE A 104 -2.78 9.27 -10.47
C ILE A 104 -1.52 9.71 -11.22
N TYR A 105 -0.71 10.58 -10.61
CA TYR A 105 0.63 10.93 -11.07
C TYR A 105 1.68 9.99 -10.48
N LEU A 106 2.45 9.34 -11.36
CA LEU A 106 3.55 8.44 -10.96
C LEU A 106 4.84 9.20 -10.63
N ARG A 107 4.98 10.45 -11.09
CA ARG A 107 6.10 11.35 -10.80
C ARG A 107 5.56 12.69 -10.32
N ARG A 108 6.23 13.31 -9.35
CA ARG A 108 5.77 14.53 -8.68
C ARG A 108 6.91 15.51 -8.41
N PRO A 109 6.64 16.82 -8.25
CA PRO A 109 5.34 17.50 -8.30
C PRO A 109 4.62 17.38 -9.65
N ALA A 110 3.29 17.30 -9.64
CA ALA A 110 2.50 17.04 -10.86
C ALA A 110 2.67 18.13 -11.92
N ALA A 111 2.95 19.38 -11.50
CA ALA A 111 3.19 20.50 -12.40
C ALA A 111 4.45 20.34 -13.26
N TYR A 112 5.46 19.61 -12.77
CA TYR A 112 6.71 19.37 -13.48
C TYR A 112 6.64 18.12 -14.38
N PHE A 113 5.73 17.19 -14.08
CA PHE A 113 5.63 15.89 -14.74
C PHE A 113 4.21 15.57 -15.27
N PRO A 114 3.53 16.48 -15.98
CA PRO A 114 2.13 16.32 -16.38
C PRO A 114 1.88 15.13 -17.32
N GLU A 115 2.91 14.64 -18.01
CA GLU A 115 2.91 13.51 -18.94
C GLU A 115 3.03 12.14 -18.25
N TRP A 116 3.38 12.11 -16.96
CA TRP A 116 3.55 10.90 -16.16
C TRP A 116 2.31 10.53 -15.34
N ARG A 117 1.16 11.09 -15.70
CA ARG A 117 -0.15 10.61 -15.25
C ARG A 117 -0.42 9.23 -15.85
N LEU A 118 -0.92 8.29 -15.05
CA LEU A 118 -1.04 6.88 -15.44
C LEU A 118 -1.84 6.68 -16.74
N ASP A 119 -3.03 7.29 -16.85
CA ASP A 119 -3.86 7.22 -18.05
C ASP A 119 -3.16 7.76 -19.31
N LYS A 120 -2.43 8.88 -19.22
CA LYS A 120 -1.67 9.46 -20.33
C LYS A 120 -0.52 8.55 -20.75
N LEU A 121 0.18 7.96 -19.79
CA LEU A 121 1.25 7.00 -20.04
C LEU A 121 0.69 5.74 -20.72
N LEU A 122 -0.40 5.17 -20.21
CA LEU A 122 -1.05 4.00 -20.80
C LEU A 122 -1.60 4.30 -22.21
N LEU A 123 -2.17 5.49 -22.44
CA LEU A 123 -2.61 5.92 -23.78
C LEU A 123 -1.43 5.96 -24.75
N ARG A 124 -0.31 6.58 -24.37
CA ARG A 124 0.91 6.63 -25.20
C ARG A 124 1.37 5.22 -25.57
N LYS A 125 1.48 4.32 -24.59
CA LYS A 125 1.89 2.92 -24.84
C LYS A 125 0.90 2.14 -25.69
N ALA A 126 -0.40 2.40 -25.52
CA ALA A 126 -1.44 1.80 -26.34
C ALA A 126 -1.35 2.23 -27.81
N GLN A 127 -1.06 3.52 -28.06
CA GLN A 127 -0.85 4.10 -29.40
C GLN A 127 0.41 3.57 -30.07
N GLU A 128 1.45 3.26 -29.29
CA GLU A 128 2.67 2.59 -29.77
C GLU A 128 2.48 1.09 -30.06
N GLY A 129 1.31 0.53 -29.72
CA GLY A 129 0.91 -0.84 -30.08
C GLY A 129 0.86 -1.82 -28.91
N ALA A 130 1.25 -1.42 -27.70
CA ALA A 130 1.18 -2.30 -26.54
C ALA A 130 -0.28 -2.62 -26.17
N LYS A 131 -0.54 -3.86 -25.78
CA LYS A 131 -1.84 -4.35 -25.31
C LYS A 131 -1.91 -4.30 -23.78
N ILE A 132 -2.88 -3.57 -23.25
CA ILE A 132 -2.99 -3.30 -21.81
C ILE A 132 -4.21 -4.04 -21.28
N HIS A 133 -3.99 -4.94 -20.32
CA HIS A 133 -5.02 -5.76 -19.69
C HIS A 133 -5.08 -5.44 -18.21
N VAL A 134 -6.22 -4.95 -17.75
CA VAL A 134 -6.41 -4.49 -16.38
C VAL A 134 -7.53 -5.29 -15.73
N ILE A 135 -7.33 -5.75 -14.51
CA ILE A 135 -8.38 -6.29 -13.64
C ILE A 135 -8.40 -5.45 -12.37
N VAL A 136 -9.56 -4.83 -12.09
CA VAL A 136 -9.79 -4.13 -10.83
C VAL A 136 -10.89 -4.82 -10.03
N TYR A 137 -10.78 -4.76 -8.70
CA TYR A 137 -11.86 -5.19 -7.82
C TYR A 137 -13.14 -4.39 -8.12
N LYS A 138 -14.27 -5.09 -8.26
CA LYS A 138 -15.58 -4.46 -8.39
C LYS A 138 -16.18 -4.30 -7.00
N GLU A 139 -16.16 -3.09 -6.47
CA GLU A 139 -16.62 -2.79 -5.12
C GLU A 139 -18.13 -2.96 -4.89
N VAL A 140 -18.49 -3.15 -3.61
CA VAL A 140 -19.85 -2.90 -3.12
C VAL A 140 -20.04 -1.40 -2.99
N THR A 141 -20.67 -0.78 -3.99
CA THR A 141 -20.83 0.68 -4.11
C THR A 141 -21.51 1.37 -2.92
N GLN A 142 -22.19 0.63 -2.05
CA GLN A 142 -22.84 1.13 -0.84
C GLN A 142 -21.85 1.32 0.32
N THR A 143 -20.71 0.64 0.30
CA THR A 143 -19.76 0.61 1.42
C THR A 143 -18.37 1.14 1.03
N MET A 144 -18.11 1.38 -0.26
CA MET A 144 -16.78 1.77 -0.75
C MET A 144 -16.87 2.82 -1.87
N SER A 145 -15.95 3.78 -1.86
CA SER A 145 -15.95 4.96 -2.74
C SER A 145 -14.98 4.90 -3.92
N MET A 146 -14.26 3.79 -4.10
CA MET A 146 -13.21 3.58 -5.11
C MET A 146 -13.65 3.81 -6.57
N SER A 147 -14.94 3.63 -6.86
CA SER A 147 -15.53 3.82 -8.19
C SER A 147 -14.82 3.02 -9.31
N SER A 148 -14.67 1.70 -9.18
CA SER A 148 -14.06 0.87 -10.24
C SER A 148 -14.77 1.02 -11.60
N LYS A 149 -16.04 1.44 -11.57
CA LYS A 149 -16.81 1.76 -12.78
C LYS A 149 -16.20 2.94 -13.54
N HIS A 150 -15.78 4.01 -12.84
CA HIS A 150 -15.05 5.13 -13.43
C HIS A 150 -13.76 4.63 -14.07
N THR A 151 -12.95 3.90 -13.30
CA THR A 151 -11.69 3.31 -13.77
C THR A 151 -11.85 2.55 -15.08
N LYS A 152 -12.82 1.62 -15.14
CA LYS A 152 -13.09 0.85 -16.36
C LYS A 152 -13.47 1.75 -17.53
N ASN A 153 -14.44 2.65 -17.32
CA ASN A 153 -14.96 3.49 -18.39
C ASN A 153 -13.88 4.41 -18.93
N LYS A 154 -13.08 5.01 -18.05
CA LYS A 154 -11.98 5.91 -18.40
C LYS A 154 -10.92 5.16 -19.19
N LEU A 155 -10.43 4.03 -18.69
CA LEU A 155 -9.37 3.26 -19.36
C LEU A 155 -9.82 2.70 -20.72
N GLU A 156 -11.03 2.11 -20.83
CA GLU A 156 -11.55 1.57 -22.10
C GLU A 156 -11.86 2.70 -23.12
N ALA A 157 -12.06 3.94 -22.69
CA ALA A 157 -12.30 5.08 -23.59
C ALA A 157 -11.03 5.61 -24.27
N LEU A 158 -9.86 5.46 -23.64
CA LEU A 158 -8.58 5.98 -24.13
C LEU A 158 -8.16 5.36 -25.47
N HIS A 159 -8.21 4.02 -25.58
CA HIS A 159 -7.72 3.32 -26.76
C HIS A 159 -8.25 1.86 -26.84
N PRO A 160 -8.54 1.29 -28.03
CA PRO A 160 -8.99 -0.09 -28.18
C PRO A 160 -7.96 -1.17 -27.79
N ASN A 161 -6.70 -0.78 -27.53
CA ASN A 161 -5.69 -1.69 -26.98
C ASN A 161 -5.75 -1.81 -25.45
N ILE A 162 -6.63 -1.06 -24.78
CA ILE A 162 -6.80 -1.06 -23.33
C ILE A 162 -8.11 -1.77 -22.98
N THR A 163 -8.01 -2.87 -22.24
CA THR A 163 -9.17 -3.65 -21.78
C THR A 163 -9.16 -3.73 -20.26
N CYS A 164 -10.29 -3.35 -19.64
CA CYS A 164 -10.43 -3.34 -18.19
C CYS A 164 -11.60 -4.24 -17.73
N MET A 165 -11.30 -5.26 -16.93
CA MET A 165 -12.28 -6.10 -16.25
C MET A 165 -12.54 -5.64 -14.83
N ARG A 166 -13.76 -5.91 -14.36
CA ARG A 166 -14.14 -5.75 -12.95
C ARG A 166 -14.76 -7.03 -12.42
N HIS A 167 -14.33 -7.50 -11.27
CA HIS A 167 -14.79 -8.74 -10.64
C HIS A 167 -14.61 -8.66 -9.11
N PRO A 168 -15.44 -9.32 -8.28
CA PRO A 168 -16.63 -10.16 -8.57
C PRO A 168 -17.94 -9.39 -8.75
N ASP A 169 -19.03 -10.08 -9.09
CA ASP A 169 -20.38 -9.51 -9.03
C ASP A 169 -21.05 -9.87 -7.68
N HIS A 170 -21.37 -8.86 -6.86
CA HIS A 170 -21.80 -9.06 -5.47
C HIS A 170 -23.29 -9.44 -5.28
N ILE A 171 -24.23 -8.87 -6.06
CA ILE A 171 -25.68 -9.04 -5.86
C ILE A 171 -26.37 -9.48 -7.16
N GLY A 172 -27.16 -10.56 -7.10
CA GLY A 172 -28.04 -11.01 -8.19
C GLY A 172 -27.36 -11.75 -9.35
N ALA A 173 -26.08 -12.11 -9.19
CA ALA A 173 -25.31 -12.94 -10.13
C ALA A 173 -25.40 -14.43 -9.75
N LYS A 174 -25.02 -15.33 -10.67
CA LYS A 174 -24.96 -16.79 -10.41
C LYS A 174 -23.89 -17.18 -9.36
N ASP A 175 -22.91 -16.31 -9.15
CA ASP A 175 -21.74 -16.51 -8.30
C ASP A 175 -21.55 -15.30 -7.36
N SER A 176 -22.51 -15.02 -6.47
CA SER A 176 -22.42 -13.92 -5.50
C SER A 176 -21.29 -14.16 -4.50
N VAL A 177 -20.29 -13.28 -4.52
CA VAL A 177 -19.28 -13.17 -3.47
C VAL A 177 -19.71 -12.01 -2.60
N GLN A 178 -19.99 -12.21 -1.32
CA GLN A 178 -20.61 -11.14 -0.51
C GLN A 178 -19.57 -10.21 0.17
N PHE A 179 -18.39 -10.71 0.52
CA PHE A 179 -17.46 -9.99 1.42
C PHE A 179 -15.99 -9.95 0.97
N TRP A 180 -15.59 -10.76 0.00
CA TRP A 180 -14.19 -10.88 -0.44
C TRP A 180 -13.87 -9.96 -1.63
N SER A 181 -12.60 -9.57 -1.72
CA SER A 181 -12.07 -8.76 -2.81
C SER A 181 -10.86 -9.37 -3.51
N HIS A 182 -10.55 -8.82 -4.68
CA HIS A 182 -9.25 -9.02 -5.30
C HIS A 182 -8.30 -7.99 -4.73
N HIS A 183 -7.33 -8.43 -3.93
CA HIS A 183 -6.55 -7.53 -3.08
C HIS A 183 -5.07 -7.46 -3.48
N GLU A 184 -4.64 -8.30 -4.41
CA GLU A 184 -3.31 -8.18 -5.01
C GLU A 184 -3.06 -6.87 -5.77
N LYS A 185 -1.80 -6.42 -5.71
CA LYS A 185 -1.27 -5.29 -6.50
C LYS A 185 -0.10 -5.82 -7.32
N LEU A 186 -0.29 -5.91 -8.63
CA LEU A 186 0.66 -6.55 -9.54
C LEU A 186 0.67 -5.83 -10.88
N VAL A 187 1.85 -5.39 -11.31
CA VAL A 187 2.07 -4.91 -12.67
C VAL A 187 3.11 -5.79 -13.36
N ILE A 188 2.81 -6.30 -14.55
CA ILE A 188 3.75 -7.06 -15.39
C ILE A 188 3.91 -6.34 -16.72
N VAL A 189 5.14 -6.13 -17.16
CA VAL A 189 5.47 -5.50 -18.44
C VAL A 189 6.24 -6.48 -19.31
N ASP A 190 5.70 -6.78 -20.50
CA ASP A 190 6.29 -7.60 -21.56
C ASP A 190 6.75 -9.01 -21.15
N ASN A 191 6.19 -9.58 -20.06
CA ASN A 191 6.70 -10.77 -19.37
C ASN A 191 8.20 -10.68 -18.99
N GLU A 192 8.73 -9.46 -18.91
CA GLU A 192 10.13 -9.16 -18.63
C GLU A 192 10.29 -8.61 -17.22
N TRP A 193 9.49 -7.61 -16.86
CA TRP A 193 9.49 -7.02 -15.53
C TRP A 193 8.18 -7.30 -14.81
N ALA A 194 8.26 -7.42 -13.49
CA ALA A 194 7.09 -7.37 -12.63
C ALA A 194 7.33 -6.49 -11.41
N ALA A 195 6.23 -5.95 -10.90
CA ALA A 195 6.13 -5.19 -9.66
C ALA A 195 5.06 -5.82 -8.76
N VAL A 196 5.39 -6.08 -7.49
CA VAL A 196 4.47 -6.67 -6.51
C VAL A 196 4.74 -6.15 -5.09
N GLY A 197 3.68 -5.94 -4.31
CA GLY A 197 3.77 -5.40 -2.94
C GLY A 197 2.43 -4.91 -2.40
N GLY A 198 2.48 -3.94 -1.47
CA GLY A 198 1.28 -3.36 -0.84
C GLY A 198 0.68 -2.15 -1.57
N ILE A 199 1.41 -1.53 -2.49
CA ILE A 199 1.04 -0.23 -3.10
C ILE A 199 0.12 -0.42 -4.32
N ASP A 200 -1.12 0.05 -4.18
CA ASP A 200 -2.10 0.20 -5.28
C ASP A 200 -1.78 1.44 -6.15
N LEU A 201 -2.16 1.42 -7.43
CA LEU A 201 -2.08 2.58 -8.32
C LEU A 201 -3.28 3.55 -8.15
N CYS A 202 -3.46 4.05 -6.93
CA CYS A 202 -4.57 4.95 -6.59
C CYS A 202 -4.16 6.08 -5.63
N PHE A 203 -5.12 6.97 -5.37
CA PHE A 203 -4.87 8.14 -4.53
C PHE A 203 -4.49 7.79 -3.09
N GLY A 204 -3.65 8.64 -2.50
CA GLY A 204 -3.14 8.56 -1.13
C GLY A 204 -1.97 7.59 -0.92
N ARG A 205 -1.54 6.84 -1.95
CA ARG A 205 -0.46 5.83 -1.86
C ARG A 205 0.94 6.35 -2.13
N TRP A 206 1.05 7.41 -2.92
CA TRP A 206 2.34 8.04 -3.15
C TRP A 206 2.77 8.74 -1.88
N ASP A 207 4.02 8.55 -1.47
CA ASP A 207 4.61 9.25 -0.33
C ASP A 207 6.13 9.23 -0.47
N THR A 208 6.82 10.07 0.29
CA THR A 208 8.29 10.11 0.37
C THR A 208 8.74 9.63 1.74
N HIS A 209 10.03 9.32 1.90
CA HIS A 209 10.61 9.02 3.22
C HIS A 209 10.46 10.15 4.24
N THR A 210 10.22 11.40 3.78
CA THR A 210 9.97 12.57 4.63
C THR A 210 8.57 12.55 5.22
N HIS A 211 7.62 11.87 4.58
CA HIS A 211 6.22 11.77 5.00
C HIS A 211 5.57 13.12 5.36
N PRO A 212 5.53 14.10 4.43
CA PRO A 212 4.91 15.39 4.70
C PRO A 212 3.42 15.24 5.06
N LEU A 213 2.99 15.94 6.11
CA LEU A 213 1.58 16.03 6.50
C LEU A 213 0.94 17.29 5.91
N ALA A 214 1.74 18.31 5.63
CA ALA A 214 1.33 19.56 5.00
C ALA A 214 1.70 19.59 3.51
N ASP A 215 0.83 20.20 2.69
CA ASP A 215 1.03 20.40 1.24
C ASP A 215 0.41 21.74 0.84
N VAL A 216 0.85 22.82 1.50
CA VAL A 216 0.38 24.18 1.26
C VAL A 216 1.55 25.05 0.81
N HIS A 217 1.46 25.61 -0.39
CA HIS A 217 2.55 26.35 -1.03
C HIS A 217 2.08 27.74 -1.47
N PRO A 218 1.89 28.70 -0.55
CA PRO A 218 1.24 29.98 -0.87
C PRO A 218 2.01 30.83 -1.88
N THR A 219 3.33 30.64 -1.99
CA THR A 219 4.20 31.41 -2.88
C THR A 219 4.67 30.66 -4.12
N ASP A 220 4.40 29.35 -4.24
CA ASP A 220 4.77 28.54 -5.40
C ASP A 220 3.87 27.30 -5.51
N PHE A 221 2.75 27.44 -6.21
CA PHE A 221 1.78 26.35 -6.38
C PHE A 221 2.33 25.16 -7.15
N SER A 222 3.41 25.34 -7.92
CA SER A 222 4.00 24.27 -8.73
C SER A 222 4.61 23.14 -7.90
N LYS A 223 4.87 23.39 -6.61
CA LYS A 223 5.42 22.41 -5.66
C LYS A 223 4.39 21.44 -5.09
N THR A 224 3.09 21.66 -5.31
CA THR A 224 1.99 20.82 -4.80
C THR A 224 2.25 19.34 -5.12
N LEU A 225 2.35 18.52 -4.06
CA LEU A 225 2.64 17.09 -4.17
C LEU A 225 1.37 16.26 -4.27
N PHE A 226 0.28 16.65 -3.62
CA PHE A 226 -0.93 15.84 -3.49
C PHE A 226 -2.13 16.56 -4.13
N PRO A 227 -2.25 16.53 -5.46
CA PRO A 227 -3.29 17.27 -6.16
C PRO A 227 -4.70 16.70 -5.93
N GLY A 228 -5.68 17.59 -5.72
CA GLY A 228 -7.10 17.22 -5.65
C GLY A 228 -7.40 16.24 -4.52
N GLN A 229 -8.10 15.15 -4.83
CA GLN A 229 -8.43 14.11 -3.84
C GLN A 229 -7.22 13.32 -3.35
N ASP A 230 -6.06 13.45 -3.99
CA ASP A 230 -4.86 12.74 -3.56
C ASP A 230 -4.32 13.25 -2.21
N TYR A 231 -4.63 14.50 -1.84
CA TYR A 231 -4.49 14.97 -0.47
C TYR A 231 -5.66 14.45 0.36
N ASN A 232 -5.41 13.40 1.15
CA ASN A 232 -6.45 12.73 1.92
C ASN A 232 -6.01 12.37 3.34
N ASN A 233 -6.98 12.31 4.25
CA ASN A 233 -6.81 11.71 5.57
C ASN A 233 -8.03 10.84 5.88
N ALA A 234 -7.87 9.54 5.68
CA ALA A 234 -8.93 8.56 5.84
C ALA A 234 -9.50 8.48 7.27
N ARG A 235 -8.81 9.03 8.29
CA ARG A 235 -9.35 9.09 9.67
C ARG A 235 -10.31 10.25 9.89
N ILE A 236 -10.17 11.31 9.11
CA ILE A 236 -11.05 12.47 9.17
C ILE A 236 -12.22 12.27 8.21
N MET A 237 -11.91 11.92 6.97
CA MET A 237 -12.91 11.66 5.94
C MET A 237 -12.38 10.66 4.92
N ASP A 238 -13.20 9.67 4.58
CA ASP A 238 -12.88 8.76 3.48
C ASP A 238 -13.13 9.45 2.12
N PHE A 239 -12.52 8.92 1.07
CA PHE A 239 -12.67 9.42 -0.30
C PHE A 239 -14.15 9.47 -0.70
N LYS A 240 -14.53 10.48 -1.50
CA LYS A 240 -15.91 10.66 -1.98
C LYS A 240 -15.92 11.09 -3.43
N ASN A 241 -16.80 10.50 -4.23
CA ASN A 241 -16.97 10.84 -5.64
C ASN A 241 -15.61 10.92 -6.36
N VAL A 242 -14.78 9.88 -6.26
CA VAL A 242 -13.38 9.90 -6.75
C VAL A 242 -13.23 10.19 -8.25
N TYR A 243 -14.32 10.10 -9.00
CA TYR A 243 -14.39 10.52 -10.41
C TYR A 243 -14.32 12.04 -10.58
N ASP A 244 -14.65 12.84 -9.56
CA ASP A 244 -14.45 14.28 -9.47
C ASP A 244 -13.07 14.57 -8.83
N TYR A 245 -12.02 13.98 -9.39
CA TYR A 245 -10.69 13.85 -8.79
C TYR A 245 -9.99 15.19 -8.52
N ALA A 246 -10.36 16.26 -9.23
CA ALA A 246 -9.82 17.61 -9.00
C ALA A 246 -10.45 18.29 -7.77
N SER A 247 -11.59 17.80 -7.28
CA SER A 247 -12.23 18.30 -6.04
C SER A 247 -11.48 17.82 -4.82
N ASN A 248 -11.51 18.62 -3.74
CA ASN A 248 -11.00 18.18 -2.45
C ASN A 248 -12.05 18.41 -1.37
N THR A 249 -12.33 17.35 -0.62
CA THR A 249 -13.29 17.35 0.49
C THR A 249 -12.62 17.63 1.84
N LEU A 250 -11.29 17.72 1.86
CA LEU A 250 -10.49 18.07 3.02
C LEU A 250 -9.81 19.42 2.78
N SER A 251 -9.94 20.35 3.72
CA SER A 251 -9.22 21.62 3.63
C SER A 251 -7.76 21.42 4.05
N THR A 252 -6.83 21.78 3.16
CA THR A 252 -5.37 21.72 3.39
C THR A 252 -4.89 22.72 4.43
N PHE A 253 -5.66 23.76 4.74
CA PHE A 253 -5.34 24.73 5.79
C PHE A 253 -5.57 24.20 7.21
N ASP A 254 -6.50 23.26 7.35
CA ASP A 254 -7.00 22.83 8.66
C ASP A 254 -6.54 21.42 9.05
N ASN A 255 -6.24 20.57 8.07
CA ASN A 255 -6.08 19.14 8.29
C ASN A 255 -4.78 18.65 7.68
N ALA A 256 -3.99 17.92 8.46
CA ALA A 256 -2.92 17.09 7.96
C ALA A 256 -3.46 15.99 7.04
N ARG A 257 -2.75 15.70 5.94
CA ARG A 257 -2.93 14.40 5.27
C ARG A 257 -2.47 13.27 6.18
N MET A 258 -2.96 12.06 5.93
CA MET A 258 -2.47 10.86 6.61
C MET A 258 -1.34 10.25 5.78
N PRO A 259 -0.09 10.18 6.31
CA PRO A 259 1.00 9.56 5.60
C PRO A 259 0.83 8.07 5.34
N TRP A 260 1.46 7.61 4.27
CA TRP A 260 1.35 6.25 3.76
C TRP A 260 2.74 5.63 3.66
N HIS A 261 3.02 4.68 4.56
CA HIS A 261 4.25 3.90 4.55
C HIS A 261 3.96 2.50 4.03
N ASP A 262 4.71 2.07 3.03
CA ASP A 262 4.48 0.78 2.38
C ASP A 262 5.77 0.26 1.72
N VAL A 263 5.78 -1.01 1.35
CA VAL A 263 6.92 -1.65 0.70
C VAL A 263 6.45 -2.37 -0.57
N HIS A 264 7.21 -2.17 -1.64
CA HIS A 264 7.00 -2.80 -2.93
C HIS A 264 8.30 -3.41 -3.45
N MET A 265 8.25 -4.30 -4.43
CA MET A 265 9.43 -4.74 -5.15
C MET A 265 9.22 -4.70 -6.65
N THR A 266 10.29 -4.36 -7.38
CA THR A 266 10.39 -4.62 -8.82
C THR A 266 11.42 -5.71 -9.06
N PHE A 267 11.20 -6.54 -10.07
CA PHE A 267 12.14 -7.59 -10.40
C PHE A 267 12.06 -8.00 -11.88
N GLU A 268 13.15 -8.58 -12.36
CA GLU A 268 13.24 -9.28 -13.64
C GLU A 268 13.78 -10.70 -13.42
N GLY A 269 13.35 -11.64 -14.24
CA GLY A 269 13.80 -13.03 -14.18
C GLY A 269 12.69 -14.05 -14.41
N PRO A 270 13.01 -15.36 -14.37
CA PRO A 270 12.07 -16.42 -14.66
C PRO A 270 10.78 -16.40 -13.82
N ALA A 271 10.84 -15.91 -12.58
CA ALA A 271 9.66 -15.80 -11.71
C ALA A 271 8.58 -14.84 -12.25
N VAL A 272 8.91 -13.97 -13.20
CA VAL A 272 7.91 -13.11 -13.88
C VAL A 272 6.89 -13.96 -14.64
N LEU A 273 7.30 -15.12 -15.18
CA LEU A 273 6.40 -16.01 -15.90
C LEU A 273 5.36 -16.64 -14.97
N ASP A 274 5.72 -16.95 -13.73
CA ASP A 274 4.79 -17.48 -12.73
C ASP A 274 3.72 -16.42 -12.36
N LEU A 275 4.12 -15.15 -12.25
CA LEU A 275 3.17 -14.04 -12.05
C LEU A 275 2.28 -13.81 -13.28
N SER A 276 2.83 -13.96 -14.50
CA SER A 276 2.03 -13.93 -15.73
C SER A 276 1.02 -15.07 -15.76
N GLN A 277 1.39 -16.28 -15.35
CA GLN A 277 0.45 -17.40 -15.21
C GLN A 277 -0.67 -17.05 -14.23
N HIS A 278 -0.36 -16.52 -13.06
CA HIS A 278 -1.35 -16.09 -12.09
C HIS A 278 -2.34 -15.06 -12.67
N PHE A 279 -1.85 -14.03 -13.37
CA PHE A 279 -2.70 -13.06 -14.05
C PHE A 279 -3.60 -13.71 -15.11
N ILE A 280 -3.02 -14.58 -15.95
CA ILE A 280 -3.72 -15.21 -17.08
C ILE A 280 -4.79 -16.19 -16.61
N GLU A 281 -4.50 -16.97 -15.57
CA GLU A 281 -5.48 -17.87 -14.93
C GLU A 281 -6.72 -17.08 -14.50
N ARG A 282 -6.52 -15.98 -13.78
CA ARG A 282 -7.60 -15.09 -13.33
C ARG A 282 -8.33 -14.42 -14.48
N TRP A 283 -7.59 -13.85 -15.43
CA TRP A 283 -8.17 -13.19 -16.61
C TRP A 283 -9.07 -14.12 -17.39
N ASN A 284 -8.58 -15.32 -17.69
CA ASN A 284 -9.32 -16.33 -18.44
C ASN A 284 -10.52 -16.85 -17.65
N GLU A 285 -10.42 -16.96 -16.32
CA GLU A 285 -11.57 -17.36 -15.50
C GLU A 285 -12.65 -16.28 -15.46
N ILE A 286 -12.29 -15.01 -15.28
CA ILE A 286 -13.26 -13.90 -15.33
C ILE A 286 -13.85 -13.78 -16.74
N LYS A 287 -13.04 -13.99 -17.80
CA LYS A 287 -13.55 -14.05 -19.17
C LYS A 287 -14.56 -15.18 -19.32
N LYS A 288 -14.22 -16.40 -18.90
CA LYS A 288 -15.11 -17.57 -18.95
C LYS A 288 -16.44 -17.31 -18.26
N ARG A 289 -16.43 -16.69 -17.07
CA ARG A 289 -17.60 -16.46 -16.23
C ARG A 289 -18.46 -15.28 -16.68
N LYS A 290 -17.83 -14.14 -16.98
CA LYS A 290 -18.51 -12.84 -17.08
C LYS A 290 -18.40 -12.17 -18.46
N TYR A 291 -17.30 -12.39 -19.18
CA TYR A 291 -17.02 -11.73 -20.46
C TYR A 291 -16.88 -12.74 -21.61
N ARG A 292 -17.61 -13.87 -21.53
CA ARG A 292 -17.46 -15.01 -22.45
C ARG A 292 -17.68 -14.59 -23.90
N ASP A 293 -18.76 -13.86 -24.12
CA ASP A 293 -19.24 -13.43 -25.43
C ASP A 293 -18.74 -12.02 -25.82
N LYS A 294 -17.89 -11.39 -24.98
CA LYS A 294 -17.31 -10.07 -25.29
C LYS A 294 -16.04 -10.30 -26.13
N GLU A 295 -16.15 -10.12 -27.45
CA GLU A 295 -15.03 -10.27 -28.40
C GLU A 295 -13.88 -9.30 -28.16
N SER A 296 -14.17 -8.09 -27.66
CA SER A 296 -13.14 -7.10 -27.30
C SER A 296 -12.31 -7.48 -26.08
N VAL A 297 -12.58 -8.62 -25.46
CA VAL A 297 -11.75 -9.20 -24.41
C VAL A 297 -11.06 -10.43 -24.98
N ASP A 298 -9.74 -10.41 -25.10
CA ASP A 298 -8.97 -11.54 -25.62
C ASP A 298 -8.97 -12.73 -24.63
N TRP A 299 -8.89 -13.97 -25.12
CA TRP A 299 -8.32 -15.06 -24.30
C TRP A 299 -6.81 -14.88 -24.26
N LEU A 300 -6.14 -15.24 -23.16
CA LEU A 300 -4.69 -15.14 -23.04
C LEU A 300 -4.04 -16.53 -22.98
N ALA A 301 -2.91 -16.69 -23.67
CA ALA A 301 -2.08 -17.90 -23.62
C ALA A 301 -0.98 -17.74 -22.57
N LEU A 302 -0.66 -18.83 -21.86
CA LEU A 302 0.49 -18.85 -20.95
C LEU A 302 1.78 -18.55 -21.74
N PRO A 303 2.64 -17.63 -21.26
CA PRO A 303 3.79 -17.17 -22.05
C PRO A 303 4.90 -18.21 -22.15
N HIS A 304 4.93 -19.17 -21.22
CA HIS A 304 5.97 -20.19 -21.07
C HIS A 304 6.26 -20.99 -22.34
N ASP A 305 7.54 -21.09 -22.70
CA ASP A 305 8.06 -21.96 -23.75
C ASP A 305 8.36 -23.39 -23.26
N VAL A 306 7.31 -24.20 -23.19
CA VAL A 306 7.42 -25.61 -22.75
C VAL A 306 8.19 -26.52 -23.72
N GLU A 307 8.47 -26.09 -24.97
CA GLU A 307 9.35 -26.87 -25.86
C GLU A 307 10.78 -26.77 -25.35
N HIS A 308 11.16 -25.59 -24.86
CA HIS A 308 12.45 -25.33 -24.26
C HIS A 308 12.56 -25.88 -22.82
N ALA A 309 11.50 -25.73 -22.02
CA ALA A 309 11.46 -26.15 -20.62
C ALA A 309 10.31 -27.15 -20.34
N PRO A 310 10.40 -28.39 -20.86
CA PRO A 310 9.31 -29.36 -20.81
C PRO A 310 9.03 -29.92 -19.41
N ASN A 311 9.96 -29.74 -18.46
CA ASN A 311 9.87 -30.28 -17.10
C ASN A 311 9.27 -29.30 -16.09
N GLU A 312 8.94 -28.08 -16.50
CA GLU A 312 8.32 -27.10 -15.60
C GLU A 312 6.88 -27.47 -15.28
N ALA A 313 6.43 -27.07 -14.09
CA ALA A 313 5.05 -27.28 -13.64
C ALA A 313 4.01 -26.79 -14.66
N VAL A 314 4.28 -25.67 -15.33
CA VAL A 314 3.40 -25.11 -16.36
C VAL A 314 3.18 -26.03 -17.56
N ALA A 315 4.15 -26.89 -17.90
CA ALA A 315 4.02 -27.87 -18.99
C ALA A 315 2.91 -28.89 -18.71
N ARG A 316 2.62 -29.13 -17.43
CA ARG A 316 1.53 -29.98 -16.96
C ARG A 316 0.23 -29.20 -16.69
N HIS A 317 0.20 -27.88 -16.89
CA HIS A 317 -0.99 -27.08 -16.56
C HIS A 317 -2.20 -27.53 -17.39
N PRO A 318 -3.35 -27.84 -16.76
CA PRO A 318 -4.49 -28.50 -17.41
C PRO A 318 -5.07 -27.73 -18.60
N HIS A 319 -4.96 -26.40 -18.59
CA HIS A 319 -5.48 -25.56 -19.69
C HIS A 319 -4.41 -25.09 -20.68
N LEU A 320 -3.16 -25.55 -20.58
CA LEU A 320 -2.06 -25.07 -21.41
C LEU A 320 -2.37 -25.19 -22.91
N ALA A 321 -2.76 -26.38 -23.38
CA ALA A 321 -3.05 -26.63 -24.79
C ALA A 321 -4.21 -25.76 -25.29
N LEU A 322 -5.32 -25.75 -24.54
CA LEU A 322 -6.51 -24.97 -24.88
C LEU A 322 -6.22 -23.47 -24.97
N TRP A 323 -5.47 -22.92 -24.01
CA TRP A 323 -5.16 -21.49 -23.98
C TRP A 323 -4.14 -21.09 -25.02
N ARG A 324 -3.21 -21.98 -25.40
CA ARG A 324 -2.29 -21.76 -26.52
C ARG A 324 -3.00 -21.74 -27.87
N GLU A 325 -4.02 -22.58 -28.06
CA GLU A 325 -4.76 -22.66 -29.32
C GLU A 325 -5.61 -21.40 -29.56
N LYS A 326 -6.33 -20.93 -28.52
CA LYS A 326 -7.31 -19.84 -28.67
C LYS A 326 -6.84 -18.47 -28.16
N GLY A 327 -5.80 -18.45 -27.34
CA GLY A 327 -5.37 -17.25 -26.60
C GLY A 327 -4.30 -16.46 -27.34
N ARG A 328 -4.29 -15.15 -27.09
CA ARG A 328 -3.21 -14.27 -27.53
C ARG A 328 -1.91 -14.69 -26.82
N LYS A 329 -0.88 -14.95 -27.61
CA LYS A 329 0.47 -15.27 -27.13
C LYS A 329 1.32 -14.00 -27.08
N TYR A 330 2.06 -13.85 -26.00
CA TYR A 330 3.11 -12.83 -25.83
C TYR A 330 4.47 -13.51 -25.75
N LYS A 331 5.56 -12.76 -25.95
CA LYS A 331 6.90 -13.35 -25.93
C LYS A 331 7.25 -13.90 -24.54
N ASP A 332 7.95 -15.02 -24.57
CA ASP A 332 8.74 -15.52 -23.46
C ASP A 332 10.12 -14.86 -23.50
N LYS A 333 10.53 -14.23 -22.40
CA LYS A 333 11.82 -13.53 -22.31
C LYS A 333 12.90 -14.31 -21.56
N TRP A 334 12.55 -15.42 -20.92
CA TRP A 334 13.41 -16.06 -19.92
C TRP A 334 13.83 -17.47 -20.31
N HIS A 335 12.97 -18.26 -20.95
CA HIS A 335 13.37 -19.59 -21.42
C HIS A 335 14.41 -19.54 -22.53
N GLN A 336 14.38 -18.52 -23.39
CA GLN A 336 15.38 -18.34 -24.46
C GLN A 336 16.81 -18.15 -23.94
N MET A 337 16.99 -17.81 -22.67
CA MET A 337 18.31 -17.60 -22.05
C MET A 337 18.89 -18.87 -21.40
N ILE A 338 18.12 -19.96 -21.28
CA ILE A 338 18.48 -21.15 -20.48
C ILE A 338 19.01 -22.33 -21.34
N GLY A 339 18.94 -22.24 -22.66
CA GLY A 339 19.53 -23.22 -23.57
C GLY A 339 20.12 -22.56 -24.82
N ASN A 340 21.19 -23.18 -25.35
CA ASN A 340 22.04 -22.71 -26.44
C ASN A 340 21.37 -21.67 -27.36
N ASP A 341 21.67 -20.39 -27.10
CA ASP A 341 21.27 -19.27 -27.94
C ASP A 341 21.93 -19.43 -29.33
N GLU A 342 21.16 -19.91 -30.32
CA GLU A 342 21.62 -20.12 -31.71
C GLU A 342 21.71 -18.81 -32.52
N ARG A 343 21.37 -17.66 -31.92
CA ARG A 343 21.49 -16.36 -32.60
C ARG A 343 22.96 -16.05 -32.91
N PRO A 344 23.28 -15.35 -34.02
CA PRO A 344 24.65 -14.99 -34.35
C PRO A 344 25.33 -14.27 -33.18
N ARG A 345 26.58 -14.62 -32.87
CA ARG A 345 27.36 -13.98 -31.78
C ARG A 345 27.35 -12.46 -31.86
N GLU A 346 27.33 -11.90 -33.07
CA GLU A 346 27.29 -10.45 -33.28
C GLU A 346 25.97 -9.81 -32.82
N GLU A 347 24.85 -10.52 -32.92
CA GLU A 347 23.53 -10.06 -32.47
C GLU A 347 23.41 -10.17 -30.95
N GLN A 348 23.92 -11.27 -30.37
CA GLN A 348 24.04 -11.42 -28.92
C GLN A 348 25.01 -10.42 -28.29
N GLU A 349 26.12 -10.12 -28.96
CA GLU A 349 27.07 -9.10 -28.53
C GLU A 349 26.51 -7.69 -28.72
N ARG A 350 25.68 -7.46 -29.73
CA ARG A 350 25.04 -6.16 -29.95
C ARG A 350 23.92 -5.91 -28.95
N GLU A 351 23.06 -6.88 -28.66
CA GLU A 351 22.09 -6.81 -27.55
C GLU A 351 22.81 -6.66 -26.22
N ARG A 352 23.83 -7.48 -25.91
CA ARG A 352 24.63 -7.30 -24.69
C ARG A 352 25.32 -5.94 -24.65
N ARG A 353 25.84 -5.40 -25.76
CA ARG A 353 26.49 -4.08 -25.80
C ARG A 353 25.49 -2.93 -25.66
N GLU A 354 24.28 -3.06 -26.21
CA GLU A 354 23.17 -2.11 -26.04
C GLU A 354 22.61 -2.18 -24.59
N GLU A 355 22.49 -3.38 -24.02
CA GLU A 355 22.13 -3.65 -22.62
C GLU A 355 23.23 -3.27 -21.62
N THR A 356 24.52 -3.29 -21.98
CA THR A 356 25.61 -2.88 -21.06
C THR A 356 25.89 -1.38 -21.16
N ARG A 357 25.65 -0.75 -22.32
CA ARG A 357 25.80 0.70 -22.52
C ARG A 357 24.73 1.51 -21.79
N GLY A 358 23.54 0.96 -21.53
CA GLY A 358 22.49 1.63 -20.76
C GLY A 358 22.66 1.59 -19.23
N TYR A 359 23.56 0.76 -18.69
CA TYR A 359 23.55 0.34 -17.28
C TYR A 359 24.88 0.57 -16.52
N GLY A 360 25.69 1.54 -16.95
CA GLY A 360 26.80 2.07 -16.13
C GLY A 360 27.82 1.02 -15.63
N GLY A 361 28.04 -0.06 -16.38
CA GLY A 361 29.10 -1.03 -16.07
C GLY A 361 28.89 -1.94 -14.86
N THR A 362 27.72 -1.95 -14.21
CA THR A 362 27.43 -2.90 -13.12
C THR A 362 26.95 -4.25 -13.70
N ARG A 363 27.66 -5.32 -13.38
CA ARG A 363 27.35 -6.69 -13.82
C ARG A 363 25.98 -7.10 -13.26
N ARG A 364 24.99 -7.44 -14.12
CA ARG A 364 23.70 -8.03 -13.73
C ARG A 364 23.93 -9.11 -12.66
N ARG A 365 23.50 -8.88 -11.41
CA ARG A 365 23.56 -9.87 -10.33
C ARG A 365 22.21 -10.57 -10.26
N ASN A 366 22.09 -11.65 -11.03
CA ASN A 366 20.91 -12.49 -11.05
C ASN A 366 21.02 -13.56 -9.95
N THR A 367 21.06 -13.12 -8.69
CA THR A 367 21.37 -13.96 -7.52
C THR A 367 20.14 -14.31 -6.68
N ALA A 368 18.98 -13.72 -6.96
CA ALA A 368 17.77 -13.95 -6.17
C ALA A 368 17.08 -15.25 -6.60
N ARG A 369 16.86 -16.12 -5.62
CA ARG A 369 15.84 -17.17 -5.71
C ARG A 369 14.50 -16.61 -5.26
N ILE A 370 13.49 -16.76 -6.11
CA ILE A 370 12.15 -16.22 -5.88
C ILE A 370 11.14 -17.33 -6.06
N GLN A 371 10.18 -17.42 -5.14
CA GLN A 371 9.01 -18.29 -5.28
C GLN A 371 7.74 -17.47 -5.16
N ALA A 372 6.88 -17.55 -6.18
CA ALA A 372 5.54 -16.97 -6.09
C ALA A 372 4.63 -17.84 -5.22
N ILE A 373 3.82 -17.20 -4.38
CA ILE A 373 2.88 -17.82 -3.44
C ILE A 373 1.59 -16.99 -3.42
N ARG A 374 0.44 -17.63 -3.20
CA ARG A 374 -0.86 -16.97 -3.32
C ARG A 374 -1.91 -17.48 -2.34
N SER A 375 -2.92 -16.65 -2.13
CA SER A 375 -4.20 -17.02 -1.53
C SER A 375 -5.25 -16.96 -2.62
N VAL A 376 -5.80 -18.09 -3.03
CA VAL A 376 -6.83 -18.15 -4.09
C VAL A 376 -7.81 -19.29 -3.83
N SER A 377 -8.99 -19.24 -4.44
CA SER A 377 -10.00 -20.29 -4.35
C SER A 377 -10.92 -20.25 -5.58
N ASP A 378 -11.96 -21.09 -5.58
CA ASP A 378 -12.85 -21.24 -6.72
C ASP A 378 -13.47 -19.90 -7.14
N TRP A 379 -13.90 -19.06 -6.19
CA TRP A 379 -14.51 -17.78 -6.54
C TRP A 379 -13.56 -16.85 -7.29
N SER A 380 -12.26 -16.86 -6.97
CA SER A 380 -11.28 -15.92 -7.52
C SER A 380 -10.55 -16.43 -8.75
N HIS A 381 -10.21 -17.72 -8.81
CA HIS A 381 -9.40 -18.32 -9.89
C HIS A 381 -10.00 -19.60 -10.49
N GLY A 382 -11.11 -20.11 -9.96
CA GLY A 382 -11.68 -21.38 -10.45
C GLY A 382 -10.83 -22.60 -10.13
N VAL A 383 -10.16 -22.58 -8.97
CA VAL A 383 -9.30 -23.67 -8.48
C VAL A 383 -9.65 -24.00 -7.03
N LEU A 384 -9.35 -25.23 -6.58
CA LEU A 384 -9.41 -25.56 -5.15
C LEU A 384 -8.54 -24.60 -4.32
N THR A 385 -8.97 -24.34 -3.09
CA THR A 385 -8.30 -23.38 -2.19
C THR A 385 -6.80 -23.61 -2.10
N GLU A 386 -6.04 -22.54 -2.33
CA GLU A 386 -4.61 -22.43 -2.11
C GLU A 386 -4.36 -21.37 -1.05
N HIS A 387 -3.53 -21.69 -0.07
CA HIS A 387 -3.13 -20.81 1.03
C HIS A 387 -1.61 -20.88 1.23
N SER A 388 -0.85 -20.92 0.13
CA SER A 388 0.61 -21.07 0.13
C SER A 388 1.31 -19.88 0.80
N ILE A 389 0.66 -18.71 0.85
CA ILE A 389 1.13 -17.56 1.65
C ILE A 389 1.19 -17.90 3.14
N GLN A 390 0.11 -18.43 3.70
CA GLN A 390 0.07 -18.78 5.13
C GLN A 390 1.12 -19.83 5.48
N GLN A 391 1.28 -20.84 4.61
CA GLN A 391 2.30 -21.87 4.81
C GLN A 391 3.70 -21.28 4.78
N ALA A 392 4.00 -20.38 3.84
CA ALA A 392 5.28 -19.68 3.80
C ALA A 392 5.54 -18.88 5.08
N TYR A 393 4.56 -18.12 5.58
CA TYR A 393 4.70 -17.42 6.87
C TYR A 393 5.05 -18.39 8.01
N ILE A 394 4.27 -19.47 8.16
CA ILE A 394 4.44 -20.43 9.25
C ILE A 394 5.80 -21.15 9.19
N GLU A 395 6.19 -21.64 8.02
CA GLU A 395 7.45 -22.35 7.82
C GLU A 395 8.65 -21.43 8.04
N LEU A 396 8.64 -20.21 7.47
CA LEU A 396 9.72 -19.23 7.68
C LEU A 396 9.87 -18.82 9.16
N ILE A 397 8.76 -18.67 9.89
CA ILE A 397 8.79 -18.38 11.34
C ILE A 397 9.41 -19.55 12.11
N ARG A 398 9.02 -20.79 11.79
CA ARG A 398 9.54 -21.99 12.45
C ARG A 398 11.03 -22.21 12.18
N ASP A 399 11.49 -21.80 11.01
CA ASP A 399 12.88 -21.92 10.57
C ASP A 399 13.74 -20.71 10.94
N ALA A 400 13.18 -19.67 11.56
CA ALA A 400 13.95 -18.52 12.03
C ALA A 400 14.99 -18.97 13.07
N GLU A 401 16.19 -18.40 13.06
CA GLU A 401 17.24 -18.76 14.03
C GLU A 401 17.46 -17.66 15.08
N HIS A 402 17.36 -16.40 14.68
CA HIS A 402 17.82 -15.24 15.44
C HIS A 402 16.76 -14.14 15.56
N PHE A 403 16.17 -13.74 14.43
CA PHE A 403 15.43 -12.49 14.38
C PHE A 403 14.31 -12.51 13.33
N ILE A 404 13.17 -11.93 13.69
CA ILE A 404 12.05 -11.71 12.77
C ILE A 404 11.64 -10.24 12.85
N TYR A 405 11.54 -9.59 11.69
CA TYR A 405 10.92 -8.27 11.55
C TYR A 405 9.64 -8.39 10.73
N ILE A 406 8.55 -7.78 11.20
CA ILE A 406 7.25 -7.77 10.52
C ILE A 406 6.75 -6.33 10.43
N GLU A 407 6.39 -5.90 9.23
CA GLU A 407 5.52 -4.75 9.05
C GLU A 407 4.23 -5.22 8.40
N ASN A 408 3.10 -4.97 9.05
CA ASN A 408 1.82 -5.38 8.51
C ASN A 408 0.70 -4.39 8.84
N GLN A 409 -0.21 -4.17 7.90
CA GLN A 409 -1.41 -3.36 8.15
C GLN A 409 -2.31 -3.95 9.24
N PHE A 410 -2.39 -5.28 9.34
CA PHE A 410 -3.18 -5.97 10.35
C PHE A 410 -2.35 -7.05 11.03
N PHE A 411 -2.67 -7.31 12.29
CA PHE A 411 -2.06 -8.40 13.05
C PHE A 411 -3.11 -9.17 13.85
N ILE A 412 -3.88 -9.99 13.14
CA ILE A 412 -5.01 -10.76 13.65
C ILE A 412 -4.78 -12.25 13.36
N SER A 413 -4.52 -13.02 14.40
CA SER A 413 -4.14 -14.43 14.26
C SER A 413 -4.49 -15.21 15.52
N ALA A 414 -4.43 -16.54 15.44
CA ALA A 414 -4.76 -17.41 16.55
C ALA A 414 -3.55 -18.23 17.02
N THR A 415 -3.46 -18.44 18.34
CA THR A 415 -2.50 -19.35 18.98
C THR A 415 -3.09 -20.75 19.23
N LYS A 416 -4.40 -20.90 19.02
CA LYS A 416 -5.20 -22.12 19.23
C LYS A 416 -6.11 -22.35 18.03
N THR A 417 -6.53 -23.59 17.85
CA THR A 417 -7.54 -23.98 16.86
C THR A 417 -8.95 -23.93 17.46
N GLY A 418 -9.97 -23.89 16.59
CA GLY A 418 -11.38 -23.96 17.00
C GLY A 418 -12.04 -22.64 17.41
N GLY A 419 -11.35 -21.51 17.25
CA GLY A 419 -11.91 -20.17 17.42
C GLY A 419 -12.42 -19.56 16.10
N SER A 420 -12.91 -18.31 16.17
CA SER A 420 -13.38 -17.55 15.00
C SER A 420 -12.26 -17.11 14.06
N VAL A 421 -11.04 -16.97 14.57
CA VAL A 421 -9.82 -16.71 13.79
C VAL A 421 -9.09 -18.04 13.61
N VAL A 422 -8.77 -18.42 12.37
CA VAL A 422 -8.28 -19.75 12.03
C VAL A 422 -6.81 -19.78 11.63
N ASN A 423 -6.26 -18.71 11.06
CA ASN A 423 -4.85 -18.66 10.68
C ASN A 423 -3.94 -18.82 11.92
N GLN A 424 -2.86 -19.59 11.77
CA GLN A 424 -2.01 -20.03 12.90
C GLN A 424 -0.63 -19.36 12.92
N ILE A 425 -0.50 -18.15 12.35
CA ILE A 425 0.76 -17.39 12.33
C ILE A 425 1.19 -17.05 13.78
N ALA A 426 0.27 -16.61 14.63
CA ALA A 426 0.54 -16.36 16.05
C ALA A 426 0.94 -17.64 16.81
N ALA A 427 0.35 -18.79 16.48
CA ALA A 427 0.77 -20.07 17.05
C ALA A 427 2.23 -20.40 16.68
N ALA A 428 2.62 -20.20 15.42
CA ALA A 428 4.00 -20.40 14.96
C ALA A 428 4.99 -19.47 15.67
N LEU A 429 4.62 -18.19 15.88
CA LEU A 429 5.43 -17.24 16.64
C LEU A 429 5.61 -17.68 18.10
N VAL A 430 4.53 -18.07 18.78
CA VAL A 430 4.59 -18.57 20.16
C VAL A 430 5.47 -19.83 20.24
N GLU A 431 5.25 -20.79 19.34
CA GLU A 431 6.04 -22.03 19.26
C GLU A 431 7.53 -21.70 19.13
N ARG A 432 7.86 -20.80 18.19
CA ARG A 432 9.24 -20.42 17.91
C ARG A 432 9.89 -19.66 19.07
N ILE A 433 9.20 -18.70 19.67
CA ILE A 433 9.70 -17.91 20.79
C ILE A 433 9.94 -18.80 22.00
N VAL A 434 8.96 -19.65 22.37
CA VAL A 434 9.09 -20.57 23.51
C VAL A 434 10.23 -21.57 23.29
N ARG A 435 10.48 -21.99 22.05
CA ARG A 435 11.65 -22.81 21.70
C ARG A 435 12.96 -22.07 22.00
N ALA A 436 13.13 -20.84 21.49
CA ALA A 436 14.32 -20.03 21.78
C ALA A 436 14.53 -19.80 23.29
N ALA A 437 13.45 -19.47 24.00
CA ALA A 437 13.48 -19.19 25.42
C ALA A 437 13.93 -20.41 26.24
N ARG A 438 13.41 -21.60 25.92
CA ARG A 438 13.84 -22.88 26.53
C ARG A 438 15.30 -23.22 26.24
N GLU A 439 15.78 -22.85 25.06
CA GLU A 439 17.18 -23.05 24.65
C GLU A 439 18.13 -21.99 25.24
N GLY A 440 17.61 -20.94 25.89
CA GLY A 440 18.41 -19.82 26.38
C GLY A 440 19.05 -18.99 25.25
N LYS A 441 18.49 -19.04 24.04
CA LYS A 441 18.99 -18.28 22.88
C LYS A 441 18.37 -16.89 22.82
N LYS A 442 19.18 -15.88 22.52
CA LYS A 442 18.70 -14.54 22.20
C LYS A 442 17.91 -14.59 20.89
N PHE A 443 16.64 -14.23 20.95
CA PHE A 443 15.74 -14.25 19.82
C PHE A 443 14.77 -13.09 19.94
N LYS A 444 14.59 -12.30 18.87
CA LYS A 444 13.70 -11.15 18.88
C LYS A 444 12.75 -11.13 17.70
N VAL A 445 11.52 -10.71 17.97
CA VAL A 445 10.48 -10.41 16.99
C VAL A 445 10.06 -8.96 17.16
N VAL A 446 10.25 -8.16 16.12
CA VAL A 446 9.82 -6.76 16.08
C VAL A 446 8.65 -6.65 15.10
N VAL A 447 7.51 -6.15 15.59
CA VAL A 447 6.30 -6.00 14.78
C VAL A 447 5.89 -4.53 14.74
N THR A 448 5.76 -3.96 13.54
CA THR A 448 5.20 -2.62 13.33
C THR A 448 3.83 -2.74 12.66
N ILE A 449 2.83 -2.07 13.24
CA ILE A 449 1.44 -2.04 12.74
C ILE A 449 0.88 -0.60 12.85
N PRO A 450 -0.17 -0.23 12.10
CA PRO A 450 -0.82 1.06 12.27
C PRO A 450 -1.30 1.30 13.71
N GLU A 451 -1.19 2.54 14.18
CA GLU A 451 -1.68 2.91 15.52
C GLU A 451 -3.20 2.76 15.64
N VAL A 452 -3.91 3.04 14.55
CA VAL A 452 -5.36 2.90 14.39
C VAL A 452 -5.63 2.41 12.96
N PRO A 453 -6.60 1.50 12.74
CA PRO A 453 -7.07 1.14 11.42
C PRO A 453 -7.56 2.36 10.60
N GLY A 454 -7.29 2.38 9.30
CA GLY A 454 -7.57 3.53 8.43
C GLY A 454 -9.04 3.68 8.04
N PHE A 455 -9.90 4.08 8.98
CA PHE A 455 -11.33 4.38 8.74
C PHE A 455 -11.69 5.76 9.28
N ALA A 456 -12.68 6.40 8.67
CA ALA A 456 -13.11 7.74 9.05
C ALA A 456 -13.92 7.71 10.35
N GLY A 457 -13.54 8.56 11.31
CA GLY A 457 -14.21 8.68 12.59
C GLY A 457 -13.29 8.48 13.78
N ASP A 458 -13.82 8.73 14.97
CA ASP A 458 -13.09 8.52 16.22
C ASP A 458 -13.25 7.08 16.74
N VAL A 459 -12.25 6.64 17.52
CA VAL A 459 -12.15 5.27 18.05
C VAL A 459 -13.38 4.88 18.90
N LYS A 460 -14.05 5.82 19.57
CA LYS A 460 -15.20 5.51 20.45
C LYS A 460 -16.46 5.20 19.65
N ASN A 461 -16.70 5.99 18.61
CA ASN A 461 -17.95 5.93 17.85
C ASN A 461 -17.88 4.99 16.63
N GLU A 462 -16.68 4.74 16.08
CA GLU A 462 -16.55 3.93 14.88
C GLU A 462 -16.40 2.43 15.20
N SER A 463 -17.42 1.64 14.81
CA SER A 463 -17.49 0.21 15.11
C SER A 463 -16.40 -0.61 14.43
N SER A 464 -16.03 -0.24 13.20
CA SER A 464 -15.02 -0.95 12.40
C SER A 464 -13.64 -0.84 13.06
N ILE A 465 -13.29 0.37 13.50
CA ILE A 465 -12.05 0.65 14.23
C ILE A 465 -11.98 -0.18 15.52
N LYS A 466 -13.04 -0.15 16.34
CA LYS A 466 -13.08 -0.91 17.61
C LYS A 466 -12.94 -2.41 17.39
N THR A 467 -13.63 -2.94 16.38
CA THR A 467 -13.61 -4.37 16.05
C THR A 467 -12.21 -4.83 15.68
N ILE A 468 -11.54 -4.11 14.78
CA ILE A 468 -10.19 -4.47 14.34
C ILE A 468 -9.19 -4.32 15.50
N MET A 469 -9.25 -3.20 16.25
CA MET A 469 -8.36 -3.00 17.39
C MET A 469 -8.53 -4.09 18.45
N ALA A 470 -9.77 -4.47 18.77
CA ALA A 470 -10.04 -5.58 19.68
C ALA A 470 -9.46 -6.91 19.17
N ALA A 471 -9.60 -7.23 17.88
CA ALA A 471 -9.00 -8.44 17.30
C ALA A 471 -7.46 -8.45 17.40
N GLN A 472 -6.82 -7.30 17.15
CA GLN A 472 -5.38 -7.16 17.28
C GLN A 472 -4.94 -7.36 18.73
N TYR A 473 -5.56 -6.66 19.69
CA TYR A 473 -5.22 -6.85 21.10
C TYR A 473 -5.49 -8.29 21.58
N ARG A 474 -6.51 -8.96 21.06
CA ARG A 474 -6.78 -10.37 21.33
C ARG A 474 -5.67 -11.31 20.84
N THR A 475 -5.05 -10.96 19.72
CA THR A 475 -3.89 -11.66 19.19
C THR A 475 -2.64 -11.36 20.03
N ILE A 476 -2.48 -10.10 20.43
CA ILE A 476 -1.26 -9.59 21.07
C ILE A 476 -1.17 -9.94 22.56
N ASN A 477 -2.10 -9.45 23.40
CA ASN A 477 -1.91 -9.47 24.86
C ASN A 477 -3.10 -9.77 25.77
N ARG A 478 -4.31 -9.99 25.24
CA ARG A 478 -5.49 -10.23 26.08
C ARG A 478 -6.43 -11.26 25.47
N GLY A 479 -7.32 -11.85 26.26
CA GLY A 479 -8.32 -12.81 25.76
C GLY A 479 -8.11 -14.27 26.13
N GLY A 480 -7.14 -14.56 27.00
CA GLY A 480 -6.89 -15.88 27.60
C GLY A 480 -5.96 -16.78 26.80
N SER A 481 -5.69 -16.46 25.53
CA SER A 481 -4.81 -17.23 24.64
C SER A 481 -4.10 -16.33 23.63
N SER A 482 -3.82 -15.07 23.98
CA SER A 482 -2.97 -14.20 23.15
C SER A 482 -1.51 -14.67 23.13
N ILE A 483 -0.69 -14.12 22.24
CA ILE A 483 0.75 -14.39 22.18
C ILE A 483 1.41 -14.17 23.55
N TYR A 484 1.15 -13.03 24.19
CA TYR A 484 1.76 -12.71 25.48
C TYR A 484 1.29 -13.65 26.59
N GLU A 485 0.01 -14.01 26.60
CA GLU A 485 -0.53 -14.95 27.61
C GLU A 485 0.06 -16.35 27.44
N GLU A 486 0.23 -16.84 26.21
CA GLU A 486 0.82 -18.16 25.97
C GLU A 486 2.32 -18.22 26.29
N ILE A 487 3.08 -17.17 25.99
CA ILE A 487 4.49 -17.09 26.39
C ILE A 487 4.62 -17.03 27.92
N ARG A 488 3.77 -16.25 28.61
CA ARG A 488 3.75 -16.21 30.09
C ARG A 488 3.37 -17.54 30.71
N LYS A 489 2.41 -18.28 30.13
CA LYS A 489 2.09 -19.65 30.57
C LYS A 489 3.26 -20.60 30.42
N ALA A 490 4.16 -20.37 29.46
CA ALA A 490 5.39 -21.13 29.30
C ALA A 490 6.50 -20.72 30.28
N GLY A 491 6.31 -19.65 31.08
CA GLY A 491 7.23 -19.21 32.12
C GLY A 491 8.19 -18.08 31.74
N TYR A 492 7.92 -17.35 30.65
CA TYR A 492 8.82 -16.29 30.13
C TYR A 492 8.11 -14.94 30.01
N GLU A 493 8.84 -13.83 30.07
CA GLU A 493 8.28 -12.49 29.82
C GLU A 493 8.22 -12.21 28.31
N PRO A 494 7.03 -11.99 27.73
CA PRO A 494 6.88 -11.80 26.28
C PRO A 494 7.68 -10.64 25.71
N MET A 495 7.81 -9.53 26.44
CA MET A 495 8.49 -8.34 25.95
C MET A 495 10.00 -8.53 25.75
N ASP A 496 10.60 -9.58 26.32
CA ASP A 496 11.99 -9.93 26.06
C ASP A 496 12.20 -10.51 24.64
N TYR A 497 11.12 -11.02 24.02
CA TYR A 497 11.16 -11.76 22.76
C TYR A 497 10.32 -11.14 21.65
N ILE A 498 9.18 -10.52 21.95
CA ILE A 498 8.29 -9.93 20.95
C ILE A 498 7.70 -8.59 21.41
N ARG A 499 7.88 -7.55 20.60
CA ARG A 499 7.37 -6.20 20.86
C ARG A 499 6.66 -5.62 19.65
N PHE A 500 5.66 -4.80 19.93
CA PHE A 500 4.82 -4.11 18.94
C PHE A 500 5.10 -2.61 18.97
N TYR A 501 5.12 -1.99 17.79
CA TYR A 501 5.39 -0.56 17.60
C TYR A 501 4.43 0.04 16.56
N HIS A 502 4.34 1.36 16.55
CA HIS A 502 3.62 2.12 15.55
C HIS A 502 4.53 3.21 14.97
N LEU A 503 4.04 3.90 13.94
CA LEU A 503 4.68 5.07 13.37
C LEU A 503 3.79 6.32 13.52
N ARG A 504 4.40 7.47 13.83
CA ARG A 504 3.73 8.76 13.98
C ARG A 504 4.70 9.89 13.64
N SER A 505 4.18 10.93 12.99
CA SER A 505 4.95 12.11 12.61
C SER A 505 4.28 13.40 13.12
N TYR A 506 5.00 14.52 13.00
CA TYR A 506 4.45 15.86 13.13
C TYR A 506 4.82 16.70 11.91
N ASP A 507 4.09 17.81 11.75
CA ASP A 507 4.39 18.83 10.75
C ASP A 507 3.82 20.19 11.20
N ARG A 508 3.99 21.20 10.34
CA ARG A 508 3.44 22.54 10.48
C ARG A 508 2.85 22.94 9.14
N ILE A 509 1.53 23.12 9.10
CA ILE A 509 0.82 23.53 7.89
C ILE A 509 1.31 24.93 7.48
N ASN A 510 1.93 25.06 6.30
CA ASN A 510 2.40 26.35 5.77
C ASN A 510 1.25 27.24 5.26
N ALA A 511 0.32 27.57 6.16
CA ALA A 511 -0.86 28.38 5.90
C ALA A 511 -0.95 29.59 6.87
N PRO A 512 -0.01 30.56 6.82
CA PRO A 512 -0.13 31.79 7.59
C PRO A 512 -1.33 32.62 7.06
N LEU A 513 -2.50 32.47 7.67
CA LEU A 513 -3.77 32.99 7.17
C LEU A 513 -3.75 34.53 7.02
N GLY A 514 -3.12 35.24 7.95
CA GLY A 514 -2.94 36.70 7.86
C GLY A 514 -2.08 37.13 6.67
N PHE A 515 -1.10 36.32 6.28
CA PHE A 515 -0.29 36.56 5.08
C PHE A 515 -1.07 36.22 3.80
N ILE A 516 -1.75 35.07 3.78
CA ILE A 516 -2.60 34.65 2.65
C ILE A 516 -3.70 35.68 2.38
N ARG A 517 -4.38 36.21 3.42
CA ARG A 517 -5.40 37.27 3.29
C ARG A 517 -4.83 38.52 2.61
N GLN A 518 -3.60 38.94 2.95
CA GLN A 518 -2.94 40.07 2.28
C GLN A 518 -2.65 39.78 0.81
N MET A 519 -2.24 38.56 0.48
CA MET A 519 -2.05 38.14 -0.91
C MET A 519 -3.37 38.15 -1.69
N GLU A 520 -4.46 37.67 -1.08
CA GLU A 520 -5.81 37.70 -1.68
C GLU A 520 -6.27 39.14 -1.95
N GLU A 521 -6.08 40.06 -1.00
CA GLU A 521 -6.45 41.48 -1.15
C GLU A 521 -5.65 42.17 -2.25
N ARG A 522 -4.34 41.88 -2.38
CA ARG A 522 -3.47 42.48 -3.40
C ARG A 522 -3.71 41.91 -4.80
N SER A 523 -3.93 40.60 -4.90
CA SER A 523 -4.09 39.90 -6.18
C SER A 523 -5.51 39.96 -6.73
N GLY A 524 -6.51 40.16 -5.86
CA GLY A 524 -7.92 39.97 -6.20
C GLY A 524 -8.24 38.52 -6.61
N VAL A 525 -7.46 37.55 -6.12
CA VAL A 525 -7.65 36.10 -6.33
C VAL A 525 -7.68 35.45 -4.96
N LYS A 526 -8.64 34.56 -4.71
CA LYS A 526 -8.67 33.73 -3.51
C LYS A 526 -7.68 32.58 -3.62
N PHE A 527 -7.12 32.14 -2.51
CA PHE A 527 -6.16 31.01 -2.51
C PHE A 527 -6.75 29.77 -3.20
N HIS A 528 -8.00 29.44 -2.90
CA HIS A 528 -8.68 28.29 -3.50
C HIS A 528 -8.96 28.48 -5.01
N GLU A 529 -9.17 29.72 -5.49
CA GLU A 529 -9.29 29.99 -6.93
C GLU A 529 -7.95 29.69 -7.64
N ALA A 530 -6.81 30.04 -7.03
CA ALA A 530 -5.50 29.68 -7.54
C ALA A 530 -5.24 28.17 -7.50
N GLN A 531 -5.64 27.49 -6.42
CA GLN A 531 -5.56 26.03 -6.30
C GLN A 531 -6.39 25.32 -7.38
N ILE A 532 -7.60 25.81 -7.66
CA ILE A 532 -8.50 25.28 -8.68
C ILE A 532 -8.00 25.62 -10.09
N ALA A 533 -7.34 26.76 -10.27
CA ALA A 533 -6.65 27.08 -11.51
C ALA A 533 -5.50 26.11 -11.77
N LEU A 534 -4.70 25.74 -10.74
CA LEU A 534 -3.70 24.67 -10.86
C LEU A 534 -4.36 23.34 -11.26
N ALA A 535 -5.58 23.08 -10.76
CA ALA A 535 -6.34 21.88 -11.13
C ALA A 535 -6.65 21.75 -12.61
N ARG A 536 -6.60 22.86 -13.38
CA ARG A 536 -6.66 22.79 -14.83
C ARG A 536 -5.57 21.89 -15.41
N GLN A 537 -4.35 21.91 -14.87
CA GLN A 537 -3.28 21.01 -15.33
C GLN A 537 -3.63 19.53 -15.11
N TRP A 538 -4.41 19.23 -14.08
CA TRP A 538 -4.89 17.87 -13.79
C TRP A 538 -6.10 17.46 -14.63
N VAL A 539 -6.86 18.40 -15.19
CA VAL A 539 -8.05 18.11 -16.01
C VAL A 539 -7.79 18.33 -17.50
N SER A 540 -6.71 19.03 -17.86
CA SER A 540 -6.33 19.34 -19.25
C SER A 540 -5.90 18.09 -20.03
N GLY A 541 -6.29 18.04 -21.31
CA GLY A 541 -6.05 16.92 -22.22
C GLY A 541 -6.91 15.68 -21.97
N ASP A 542 -7.94 15.80 -21.13
CA ASP A 542 -8.83 14.71 -20.77
C ASP A 542 -10.17 14.86 -21.50
N ASP A 543 -10.24 14.43 -22.75
CA ASP A 543 -11.47 14.51 -23.56
C ASP A 543 -12.64 13.69 -22.98
N HIS A 544 -12.38 12.93 -21.91
CA HIS A 544 -13.33 12.02 -21.27
C HIS A 544 -13.81 12.50 -19.90
N THR A 545 -13.27 13.60 -19.37
CA THR A 545 -13.79 14.22 -18.14
C THR A 545 -14.85 15.28 -18.46
N THR A 546 -15.98 15.21 -17.77
CA THR A 546 -17.04 16.23 -17.83
C THR A 546 -16.91 17.28 -16.73
N GLN A 547 -15.86 17.20 -15.91
CA GLN A 547 -15.68 18.09 -14.77
C GLN A 547 -15.37 19.51 -15.25
N LYS A 548 -16.34 20.42 -15.08
CA LYS A 548 -16.19 21.86 -15.38
C LYS A 548 -16.02 22.71 -14.14
N ASP A 549 -16.44 22.18 -13.00
CA ASP A 549 -16.44 22.86 -11.72
C ASP A 549 -15.75 21.99 -10.67
N VAL A 550 -15.13 22.63 -9.69
CA VAL A 550 -14.47 22.00 -8.55
C VAL A 550 -15.20 22.42 -7.28
N VAL A 551 -15.48 21.44 -6.42
CA VAL A 551 -16.03 21.70 -5.09
C VAL A 551 -14.88 21.73 -4.10
N VAL A 552 -14.75 22.83 -3.37
CA VAL A 552 -13.77 23.01 -2.30
C VAL A 552 -14.45 23.27 -0.97
N VAL A 553 -13.87 22.73 0.10
CA VAL A 553 -14.29 23.02 1.47
C VAL A 553 -13.58 24.28 1.95
N ILE A 554 -14.36 25.31 2.29
CA ILE A 554 -13.85 26.55 2.85
C ILE A 554 -13.48 26.30 4.33
N PRO A 555 -12.29 26.73 4.78
CA PRO A 555 -11.85 26.60 6.19
C PRO A 555 -12.87 27.17 7.18
N GLU A 556 -12.96 26.57 8.37
CA GLU A 556 -13.76 27.14 9.47
C GLU A 556 -13.04 28.34 10.11
N GLU A 557 -13.72 29.48 10.28
CA GLU A 557 -13.18 30.73 10.86
C GLU A 557 -12.40 30.51 12.17
N ASP A 558 -11.13 30.94 12.20
CA ASP A 558 -10.15 31.25 13.28
C ASP A 558 -10.24 30.53 14.67
N SER A 559 -11.04 29.47 14.83
CA SER A 559 -11.18 28.76 16.11
C SER A 559 -10.66 27.33 16.02
N LEU A 560 -9.63 27.04 16.83
CA LEU A 560 -9.14 25.68 17.07
C LEU A 560 -10.15 24.78 17.80
N VAL A 561 -11.17 25.36 18.42
CA VAL A 561 -12.18 24.63 19.20
C VAL A 561 -13.32 24.22 18.26
N PRO A 562 -13.55 22.91 18.06
CA PRO A 562 -14.68 22.44 17.27
C PRO A 562 -16.00 22.91 17.88
N SER A 563 -16.94 23.37 17.05
CA SER A 563 -18.25 23.78 17.56
C SER A 563 -19.11 22.55 17.89
N ASP A 564 -19.79 22.54 19.05
CA ASP A 564 -20.68 21.44 19.49
C ASP A 564 -21.95 21.27 18.62
N LYS A 565 -22.18 22.14 17.62
CA LYS A 565 -23.30 22.04 16.68
C LYS A 565 -22.84 21.36 15.40
N PRO A 566 -23.57 20.37 14.85
CA PRO A 566 -23.29 19.84 13.52
C PRO A 566 -23.49 20.95 12.50
N LYS A 567 -22.41 21.59 12.08
CA LYS A 567 -22.41 22.52 10.95
C LYS A 567 -22.13 21.72 9.69
N THR A 568 -22.97 21.89 8.68
CA THR A 568 -22.61 21.51 7.31
C THR A 568 -21.33 22.26 6.94
N GLN A 569 -20.28 21.54 6.54
CA GLN A 569 -19.06 22.14 5.98
C GLN A 569 -19.46 23.15 4.90
N ARG A 570 -18.93 24.38 4.96
CA ARG A 570 -19.17 25.38 3.92
C ARG A 570 -18.40 24.95 2.68
N THR A 571 -19.11 24.61 1.63
CA THR A 571 -18.50 24.26 0.33
C THR A 571 -18.76 25.39 -0.67
N GLU A 572 -17.77 25.66 -1.51
CA GLU A 572 -17.91 26.54 -2.66
C GLU A 572 -17.65 25.75 -3.94
N THR A 573 -18.44 26.06 -4.98
CA THR A 573 -18.25 25.49 -6.32
C THR A 573 -17.64 26.56 -7.20
N VAL A 574 -16.44 26.31 -7.70
CA VAL A 574 -15.68 27.25 -8.53
C VAL A 574 -15.45 26.63 -9.90
N PRO A 575 -15.68 27.38 -10.99
CA PRO A 575 -15.43 26.88 -12.34
C PRO A 575 -13.93 26.71 -12.59
N ILE A 576 -13.55 25.61 -13.24
CA ILE A 576 -12.18 25.40 -13.73
C ILE A 576 -11.95 26.36 -14.91
N PRO A 577 -10.79 27.04 -14.98
CA PRO A 577 -10.44 27.87 -16.14
C PRO A 577 -10.55 27.11 -17.47
N THR A 578 -11.00 27.81 -18.53
CA THR A 578 -11.30 27.20 -19.84
C THR A 578 -10.06 26.67 -20.55
N ASP A 579 -8.89 27.27 -20.31
CA ASP A 579 -7.63 26.92 -20.96
C ASP A 579 -6.43 27.11 -20.02
N ASP A 580 -5.30 26.50 -20.38
CA ASP A 580 -4.09 26.46 -19.57
C ASP A 580 -3.46 27.85 -19.38
N ASN A 581 -3.65 28.78 -20.32
CA ASN A 581 -3.11 30.13 -20.21
C ASN A 581 -3.89 30.95 -19.17
N ALA A 582 -5.22 30.88 -19.19
CA ALA A 582 -6.06 31.50 -18.17
C ALA A 582 -5.75 30.94 -16.77
N ALA A 583 -5.57 29.62 -16.66
CA ALA A 583 -5.16 28.99 -15.40
C ALA A 583 -3.81 29.50 -14.87
N ARG A 584 -2.78 29.54 -15.74
CA ARG A 584 -1.47 30.08 -15.38
C ARG A 584 -1.54 31.55 -14.97
N GLU A 585 -2.39 32.35 -15.63
CA GLU A 585 -2.57 33.75 -15.28
C GLU A 585 -3.20 33.94 -13.89
N VAL A 586 -4.19 33.12 -13.53
CA VAL A 586 -4.81 33.16 -12.19
C VAL A 586 -3.81 32.79 -11.10
N VAL A 587 -3.06 31.70 -11.28
CA VAL A 587 -2.00 31.28 -10.33
C VAL A 587 -0.95 32.38 -10.20
N ALA A 588 -0.40 32.85 -11.32
CA ALA A 588 0.62 33.88 -11.30
C ALA A 588 0.11 35.21 -10.71
N ARG A 589 -1.17 35.55 -10.88
CA ARG A 589 -1.77 36.75 -10.27
C ARG A 589 -1.85 36.62 -8.76
N PHE A 590 -2.22 35.45 -8.23
CA PHE A 590 -2.21 35.18 -6.80
C PHE A 590 -0.78 35.26 -6.22
N GLU A 591 0.18 34.58 -6.84
CA GLU A 591 1.58 34.56 -6.41
C GLU A 591 2.21 35.97 -6.42
N ARG A 592 1.89 36.80 -7.43
CA ARG A 592 2.28 38.22 -7.46
C ARG A 592 1.74 39.03 -6.28
N GLY A 593 0.67 38.56 -5.63
CA GLY A 593 0.16 39.16 -4.39
C GLY A 593 1.21 39.16 -3.26
N ALA A 594 2.20 38.25 -3.30
CA ALA A 594 3.32 38.23 -2.37
C ALA A 594 4.40 39.30 -2.66
N GLU A 595 4.44 39.88 -3.87
CA GLU A 595 5.49 40.83 -4.26
C GLU A 595 5.51 42.06 -3.33
N GLY A 596 6.70 42.36 -2.81
CA GLY A 596 6.90 43.50 -1.92
C GLY A 596 6.19 43.41 -0.56
N LEU A 597 5.57 42.27 -0.20
CA LEU A 597 5.16 42.00 1.18
C LEU A 597 6.37 41.70 2.07
N ARG A 598 7.41 41.04 1.53
CA ARG A 598 8.81 40.89 2.03
C ARG A 598 9.63 39.94 1.14
N SER A 599 10.94 39.82 1.40
CA SER A 599 11.96 39.07 0.64
C SER A 599 12.21 37.64 1.14
N ASP A 600 12.60 36.75 0.22
CA ASP A 600 13.42 35.51 0.25
C ASP A 600 13.58 34.65 1.54
N GLU A 601 12.70 34.74 2.53
CA GLU A 601 12.74 33.83 3.69
C GLU A 601 12.22 32.44 3.31
N ALA A 602 13.11 31.45 3.37
CA ALA A 602 12.83 30.03 3.14
C ALA A 602 11.98 29.44 4.28
N VAL A 603 10.69 29.80 4.36
CA VAL A 603 9.73 29.03 5.15
C VAL A 603 9.65 27.65 4.53
N ALA A 604 10.00 26.63 5.29
CA ALA A 604 9.84 25.26 4.83
C ALA A 604 8.33 24.94 4.71
N ASP A 605 7.94 24.37 3.57
CA ASP A 605 6.55 23.98 3.29
C ASP A 605 6.07 22.84 4.20
N THR A 606 7.01 21.98 4.59
CA THR A 606 6.89 20.97 5.65
C THR A 606 8.04 21.17 6.63
N VAL A 607 7.84 20.75 7.88
CA VAL A 607 8.88 20.65 8.92
C VAL A 607 9.10 19.19 9.37
N ALA A 608 8.45 18.22 8.70
CA ALA A 608 8.60 16.79 9.00
C ALA A 608 10.02 16.27 8.76
N GLN A 609 10.79 16.94 7.87
CA GLN A 609 12.21 16.63 7.61
C GLN A 609 13.07 16.66 8.87
N HIS A 610 12.72 17.45 9.88
CA HIS A 610 13.50 17.58 11.12
C HIS A 610 13.52 16.32 11.97
N MET A 611 12.60 15.37 11.72
CA MET A 611 12.66 14.04 12.34
C MET A 611 13.79 13.18 11.75
N LEU A 612 14.23 13.51 10.54
CA LEU A 612 15.27 12.80 9.80
C LEU A 612 16.66 13.44 10.01
N ALA A 613 17.67 12.95 9.28
CA ALA A 613 19.01 13.52 9.27
C ALA A 613 19.07 14.80 8.40
N ASP A 614 18.34 15.82 8.82
CA ASP A 614 18.30 17.12 8.16
C ASP A 614 19.51 18.01 8.52
N LYS A 615 19.85 18.92 7.61
CA LYS A 615 20.93 19.90 7.77
C LYS A 615 20.48 21.16 8.50
N THR A 616 19.18 21.44 8.51
CA THR A 616 18.59 22.56 9.26
C THR A 616 17.96 22.05 10.57
N SER A 617 17.40 22.97 11.35
CA SER A 617 16.82 22.66 12.66
C SER A 617 15.44 23.30 12.77
N LEU A 618 14.50 22.57 13.37
CA LEU A 618 13.16 23.07 13.67
C LEU A 618 13.20 24.40 14.44
N LEU A 619 14.19 24.59 15.32
CA LEU A 619 14.32 25.81 16.12
C LEU A 619 14.56 27.06 15.26
N ASP A 620 15.25 26.89 14.13
CA ASP A 620 15.64 27.96 13.22
C ASP A 620 14.56 28.28 12.17
N GLU A 621 13.55 27.41 12.04
CA GLU A 621 12.42 27.57 11.12
C GLU A 621 11.72 28.91 11.28
N LYS A 622 11.43 29.55 10.14
CA LYS A 622 10.75 30.84 10.06
C LYS A 622 9.24 30.65 9.90
N TRP A 623 8.49 31.70 10.18
CA TRP A 623 7.04 31.75 10.02
C TRP A 623 6.61 33.16 9.62
N LEU A 624 5.71 33.25 8.64
CA LEU A 624 5.24 34.53 8.06
C LEU A 624 3.92 35.03 8.68
N GLY A 625 3.38 34.34 9.68
CA GLY A 625 2.24 34.78 10.48
C GLY A 625 2.64 35.21 11.90
N SER A 626 1.63 35.42 12.74
CA SER A 626 1.80 35.59 14.18
C SER A 626 2.24 34.29 14.87
N GLU A 627 2.77 34.40 16.09
CA GLU A 627 3.12 33.25 16.93
C GLU A 627 1.89 32.36 17.21
N GLU A 628 0.71 32.96 17.38
CA GLU A 628 -0.54 32.22 17.56
C GLU A 628 -0.92 31.43 16.30
N GLU A 629 -0.75 32.01 15.11
CA GLU A 629 -0.94 31.28 13.85
C GLU A 629 0.07 30.13 13.70
N GLU A 630 1.32 30.31 14.13
CA GLU A 630 2.32 29.23 14.07
C GLU A 630 1.94 28.07 15.00
N LEU A 631 1.54 28.39 16.24
CA LEU A 631 1.05 27.41 17.20
C LEU A 631 -0.12 26.61 16.62
N ASN A 632 -1.07 27.30 16.01
CA ASN A 632 -2.28 26.69 15.44
C ASN A 632 -2.00 25.87 14.16
N ALA A 633 -0.80 25.98 13.59
CA ALA A 633 -0.40 25.26 12.38
C ALA A 633 0.27 23.90 12.67
N TYR A 634 0.76 23.66 13.90
CA TYR A 634 1.40 22.39 14.25
C TYR A 634 0.39 21.26 14.38
N VAL A 635 0.68 20.16 13.69
CA VAL A 635 -0.18 18.99 13.58
C VAL A 635 0.62 17.70 13.76
N SER A 636 -0.05 16.63 14.21
CA SER A 636 0.49 15.27 14.25
C SER A 636 -0.54 14.27 13.74
N GLU A 637 -0.08 13.30 12.97
CA GLU A 637 -0.87 12.17 12.50
C GLU A 637 -0.04 10.88 12.54
N LEU A 638 -0.72 9.74 12.66
CA LEU A 638 -0.09 8.44 12.50
C LEU A 638 0.46 8.29 11.08
N LEU A 639 1.57 7.57 10.96
CA LEU A 639 2.09 7.10 9.69
C LEU A 639 1.42 5.75 9.41
N TYR A 640 0.62 5.68 8.35
CA TYR A 640 -0.19 4.50 8.08
C TYR A 640 0.66 3.40 7.46
N ILE A 641 1.00 2.40 8.27
CA ILE A 641 1.75 1.22 7.85
C ILE A 641 0.82 0.33 7.01
N HIS A 642 1.00 0.39 5.70
CA HIS A 642 0.30 -0.44 4.74
C HIS A 642 1.17 -1.58 4.20
N SER A 643 2.45 -1.64 4.56
CA SER A 643 3.36 -2.75 4.27
C SER A 643 2.73 -4.11 4.59
N LYS A 644 3.13 -5.16 3.84
CA LYS A 644 2.87 -6.56 4.18
C LYS A 644 4.13 -7.39 3.97
N ILE A 645 5.08 -7.21 4.88
CA ILE A 645 6.39 -7.87 4.80
C ILE A 645 6.74 -8.63 6.08
N MET A 646 7.54 -9.68 5.92
CA MET A 646 8.28 -10.29 7.02
C MET A 646 9.71 -10.62 6.56
N ILE A 647 10.68 -10.26 7.38
CA ILE A 647 12.11 -10.49 7.16
C ILE A 647 12.62 -11.43 8.25
N VAL A 648 13.26 -12.51 7.84
CA VAL A 648 13.76 -13.56 8.75
C VAL A 648 15.27 -13.66 8.64
N ASP A 649 15.94 -13.47 9.78
CA ASP A 649 17.38 -13.58 10.00
C ASP A 649 18.25 -12.76 9.02
N ASP A 650 17.73 -11.64 8.49
CA ASP A 650 18.36 -10.88 7.42
C ASP A 650 18.78 -11.76 6.21
N ARG A 651 18.04 -12.84 5.93
CA ARG A 651 18.32 -13.77 4.81
C ARG A 651 17.13 -13.96 3.88
N ARG A 652 15.92 -13.99 4.43
CA ARG A 652 14.71 -14.39 3.73
C ARG A 652 13.65 -13.31 3.90
N VAL A 653 12.95 -12.96 2.83
CA VAL A 653 11.88 -11.95 2.85
C VAL A 653 10.63 -12.54 2.23
N ILE A 654 9.48 -12.32 2.86
CA ILE A 654 8.18 -12.41 2.21
C ILE A 654 7.64 -10.99 1.99
N ILE A 655 7.18 -10.70 0.78
CA ILE A 655 6.63 -9.39 0.39
C ILE A 655 5.46 -9.60 -0.57
N GLY A 656 4.37 -8.88 -0.37
CA GLY A 656 3.18 -9.00 -1.22
C GLY A 656 2.01 -8.17 -0.72
N SER A 657 0.80 -8.64 -0.98
CA SER A 657 -0.46 -7.95 -0.63
C SER A 657 -1.14 -8.49 0.63
N ALA A 658 -0.74 -9.68 1.11
CA ALA A 658 -1.45 -10.42 2.14
C ALA A 658 -1.21 -9.87 3.55
N ASN A 659 -2.29 -9.40 4.18
CA ASN A 659 -2.28 -8.99 5.57
C ASN A 659 -2.21 -10.21 6.52
N ILE A 660 -1.81 -10.01 7.78
CA ILE A 660 -1.94 -11.05 8.81
C ILE A 660 -3.37 -10.96 9.38
N ASN A 661 -4.32 -11.58 8.68
CA ASN A 661 -5.71 -11.82 9.07
C ASN A 661 -6.27 -13.03 8.30
N ASP A 662 -7.44 -13.54 8.67
CA ASP A 662 -8.02 -14.70 7.97
C ASP A 662 -8.40 -14.33 6.55
N ARG A 663 -8.92 -13.11 6.34
CA ARG A 663 -9.26 -12.57 5.02
C ARG A 663 -8.15 -12.81 3.98
N SER A 664 -6.90 -12.53 4.31
CA SER A 664 -5.76 -12.73 3.40
C SER A 664 -5.13 -14.12 3.51
N GLN A 665 -5.15 -14.77 4.67
CA GLN A 665 -4.31 -15.95 4.94
C GLN A 665 -5.00 -17.31 4.70
N LYS A 666 -6.34 -17.41 4.78
CA LYS A 666 -7.02 -18.72 4.72
C LYS A 666 -7.23 -19.26 3.29
N GLY A 667 -6.94 -18.47 2.26
CA GLY A 667 -7.07 -18.85 0.84
C GLY A 667 -8.47 -18.69 0.24
N ASP A 668 -9.53 -18.97 1.01
CA ASP A 668 -10.92 -18.83 0.56
C ASP A 668 -11.57 -17.47 0.92
N GLY A 669 -10.76 -16.54 1.43
CA GLY A 669 -11.11 -15.13 1.61
C GLY A 669 -10.76 -14.30 0.38
N ASP A 670 -10.03 -13.21 0.59
CA ASP A 670 -9.49 -12.37 -0.47
C ASP A 670 -8.46 -13.12 -1.31
N SER A 671 -8.37 -12.76 -2.58
CA SER A 671 -7.24 -13.21 -3.39
C SER A 671 -6.02 -12.32 -3.15
N GLU A 672 -4.88 -12.95 -2.96
CA GLU A 672 -3.62 -12.29 -2.62
C GLU A 672 -2.45 -12.94 -3.38
N ILE A 673 -1.38 -12.18 -3.57
CA ILE A 673 -0.11 -12.65 -4.13
C ILE A 673 1.04 -12.16 -3.26
N ALA A 674 2.07 -12.99 -3.10
CA ALA A 674 3.32 -12.62 -2.47
C ALA A 674 4.49 -13.38 -3.11
N LEU A 675 5.70 -12.94 -2.80
CA LEU A 675 6.93 -13.59 -3.19
C LEU A 675 7.77 -13.88 -1.95
N VAL A 676 8.35 -15.09 -1.89
CA VAL A 676 9.46 -15.39 -0.99
C VAL A 676 10.76 -15.15 -1.75
N VAL A 677 11.61 -14.28 -1.21
CA VAL A 677 12.90 -13.88 -1.79
C VAL A 677 14.03 -14.37 -0.89
N GLU A 678 14.93 -15.15 -1.49
CA GLU A 678 16.14 -15.66 -0.85
C GLU A 678 17.32 -15.37 -1.79
N ASP A 679 18.16 -14.42 -1.41
CA ASP A 679 19.23 -13.90 -2.27
C ASP A 679 20.58 -14.52 -1.91
N ASP A 680 21.29 -15.01 -2.93
CA ASP A 680 22.63 -15.61 -2.78
C ASP A 680 23.76 -14.56 -2.78
N ASP A 681 23.47 -13.28 -3.02
CA ASP A 681 24.41 -12.18 -2.77
C ASP A 681 24.58 -11.97 -1.26
N MET A 682 25.47 -12.77 -0.66
CA MET A 682 25.74 -12.72 0.77
C MET A 682 26.73 -11.60 1.10
N ILE A 683 26.45 -10.86 2.18
CA ILE A 683 27.35 -9.86 2.77
C ILE A 683 27.67 -10.22 4.22
N ARG A 684 28.86 -9.79 4.68
CA ARG A 684 29.28 -9.98 6.06
C ARG A 684 28.55 -9.00 6.98
N SER A 685 28.00 -9.50 8.08
CA SER A 685 27.37 -8.71 9.14
C SER A 685 27.75 -9.27 10.52
N THR A 686 27.10 -8.76 11.56
CA THR A 686 27.01 -9.41 12.87
C THR A 686 25.55 -9.72 13.24
N MET A 687 25.38 -10.69 14.14
CA MET A 687 24.12 -11.09 14.75
C MET A 687 24.41 -11.47 16.20
N ASP A 688 23.90 -10.69 17.15
CA ASP A 688 24.25 -10.78 18.58
C ASP A 688 25.76 -10.64 18.83
N GLY A 689 26.42 -9.73 18.10
CA GLY A 689 27.86 -9.47 18.19
C GLY A 689 28.74 -10.50 17.48
N GLU A 690 28.20 -11.65 17.09
CA GLU A 690 28.92 -12.69 16.38
C GLU A 690 28.88 -12.49 14.86
N SER A 691 29.93 -12.90 14.16
CA SER A 691 30.00 -12.74 12.72
C SER A 691 28.99 -13.64 12.00
N TYR A 692 28.15 -13.05 11.15
CA TYR A 692 27.05 -13.74 10.50
C TYR A 692 26.89 -13.27 9.06
N ASP A 693 26.77 -14.22 8.12
CA ASP A 693 26.53 -13.90 6.71
C ASP A 693 25.04 -13.70 6.48
N VAL A 694 24.69 -12.55 5.91
CA VAL A 694 23.30 -12.13 5.64
C VAL A 694 23.09 -11.95 4.15
N SER A 695 21.85 -12.09 3.66
CA SER A 695 21.58 -11.80 2.24
C SER A 695 21.47 -10.30 2.04
N ARG A 696 22.07 -9.79 0.97
CA ARG A 696 22.09 -8.35 0.67
C ARG A 696 20.67 -7.82 0.56
N PHE A 697 19.79 -8.50 -0.17
CA PHE A 697 18.40 -8.08 -0.31
C PHE A 697 17.70 -7.90 1.05
N ALA A 698 17.72 -8.93 1.90
CA ALA A 698 17.01 -8.90 3.18
C ALA A 698 17.64 -7.93 4.18
N ALA A 699 18.97 -7.98 4.32
CA ALA A 699 19.70 -7.14 5.26
C ALA A 699 19.55 -5.65 4.93
N THR A 700 19.68 -5.26 3.66
CA THR A 700 19.59 -3.85 3.25
C THR A 700 18.17 -3.30 3.34
N LEU A 701 17.14 -4.12 3.05
CA LEU A 701 15.75 -3.73 3.26
C LEU A 701 15.48 -3.45 4.75
N ARG A 702 15.85 -4.39 5.63
CA ARG A 702 15.64 -4.24 7.08
C ARG A 702 16.44 -3.06 7.65
N ARG A 703 17.65 -2.79 7.16
CA ARG A 703 18.44 -1.60 7.55
C ARG A 703 17.79 -0.32 7.08
N GLN A 704 17.28 -0.29 5.85
CA GLN A 704 16.62 0.90 5.34
C GLN A 704 15.38 1.26 6.17
N LEU A 705 14.52 0.27 6.44
CA LEU A 705 13.33 0.46 7.28
C LEU A 705 13.72 0.93 8.69
N TYR A 706 14.75 0.33 9.29
CA TYR A 706 15.23 0.78 10.59
C TYR A 706 15.76 2.23 10.55
N LYS A 707 16.55 2.58 9.54
CA LYS A 707 17.09 3.93 9.41
C LYS A 707 15.99 4.96 9.21
N GLU A 708 14.98 4.66 8.40
CA GLU A 708 13.81 5.54 8.21
C GLU A 708 13.05 5.75 9.53
N HIS A 709 12.68 4.65 10.20
CA HIS A 709 11.91 4.69 11.45
C HIS A 709 12.64 5.37 12.60
N LEU A 710 13.97 5.39 12.58
CA LEU A 710 14.86 6.02 13.55
C LEU A 710 15.34 7.43 13.14
N GLY A 711 15.03 7.90 11.93
CA GLY A 711 15.46 9.21 11.45
C GLY A 711 16.94 9.30 11.08
N LEU A 712 17.54 8.18 10.68
CA LEU A 712 18.95 8.05 10.29
C LEU A 712 19.18 8.18 8.77
N ILE A 713 18.16 8.55 8.00
CA ILE A 713 18.28 8.86 6.57
C ILE A 713 18.13 10.36 6.34
N PRO A 714 18.71 10.93 5.27
CA PRO A 714 18.41 12.30 4.89
C PRO A 714 16.95 12.44 4.42
N PRO A 715 16.35 13.64 4.52
CA PRO A 715 15.04 13.90 3.94
C PRO A 715 15.04 13.75 2.42
N GLN A 716 13.94 13.23 1.88
CA GLN A 716 13.70 13.08 0.44
C GLN A 716 12.95 14.31 -0.07
N ASN A 717 13.71 15.27 -0.63
CA ASN A 717 13.18 16.52 -1.19
C ASN A 717 12.76 16.35 -2.65
N VAL A 718 11.62 16.94 -3.01
CA VAL A 718 10.96 16.81 -4.32
C VAL A 718 10.64 18.19 -4.92
N ASP A 719 11.61 19.10 -4.89
CA ASP A 719 11.43 20.53 -5.17
C ASP A 719 12.07 21.00 -6.50
N SER A 720 12.52 20.08 -7.35
CA SER A 720 13.20 20.39 -8.61
C SER A 720 12.44 19.87 -9.83
N PRO A 721 12.30 20.67 -10.92
CA PRO A 721 11.79 20.19 -12.21
C PRO A 721 12.78 19.27 -12.92
N ASN A 722 14.05 19.26 -12.51
CA ASN A 722 15.09 18.36 -13.00
C ASN A 722 15.70 17.60 -11.80
N PRO A 723 14.98 16.64 -11.21
CA PRO A 723 15.45 15.91 -10.05
C PRO A 723 16.64 15.03 -10.42
N GLU A 724 17.56 14.84 -9.48
CA GLU A 724 18.60 13.82 -9.63
C GLU A 724 17.95 12.44 -9.55
N ILE A 725 18.01 11.68 -10.64
CA ILE A 725 17.44 10.33 -10.67
C ILE A 725 18.40 9.40 -9.93
N THR A 726 18.04 9.08 -8.69
CA THR A 726 18.84 8.20 -7.85
C THR A 726 18.73 6.75 -8.31
N SER A 727 19.63 5.90 -7.81
CA SER A 727 19.52 4.47 -8.04
C SER A 727 18.22 3.89 -7.49
N PHE A 728 17.64 4.39 -6.39
CA PHE A 728 16.43 3.85 -5.77
C PHE A 728 15.21 3.99 -6.70
N MET A 729 15.11 5.12 -7.41
CA MET A 729 14.05 5.44 -8.37
C MET A 729 14.03 4.57 -9.64
N ARG A 730 15.07 3.75 -9.88
CA ARG A 730 15.15 2.88 -11.06
C ARG A 730 14.53 1.50 -10.76
N PRO A 731 13.94 0.80 -11.74
CA PRO A 731 13.50 -0.58 -11.51
C PRO A 731 14.69 -1.55 -11.44
N ALA A 732 14.45 -2.80 -11.03
CA ALA A 732 15.39 -3.88 -11.34
C ALA A 732 15.75 -3.88 -12.85
N PRO A 733 16.99 -4.19 -13.25
CA PRO A 733 18.08 -4.74 -12.44
C PRO A 733 19.02 -3.68 -11.84
N PHE A 734 18.65 -2.40 -11.85
CA PHE A 734 19.49 -1.36 -11.23
C PHE A 734 19.50 -1.56 -9.71
N PRO A 735 20.64 -1.92 -9.08
CA PRO A 735 20.67 -2.18 -7.65
C PRO A 735 20.38 -0.90 -6.86
N ASN A 736 19.92 -1.06 -5.62
CA ASN A 736 19.92 0.03 -4.66
C ASN A 736 21.35 0.51 -4.41
N ARG A 737 21.51 1.79 -4.02
CA ARG A 737 22.81 2.32 -3.62
C ARG A 737 23.33 1.46 -2.47
N ASP A 738 24.58 1.02 -2.58
CA ASP A 738 25.20 0.24 -1.51
C ASP A 738 25.62 1.17 -0.38
N ASP A 739 24.69 1.38 0.56
CA ASP A 739 24.92 2.14 1.78
C ASP A 739 25.39 1.25 2.93
N THR A 740 25.82 0.01 2.64
CA THR A 740 26.39 -0.84 3.68
C THR A 740 27.68 -0.21 4.20
N ASN A 741 27.88 -0.28 5.51
CA ASN A 741 29.04 0.28 6.22
C ASN A 741 29.08 1.81 6.39
N THR A 742 28.04 2.58 6.05
CA THR A 742 27.94 3.97 6.55
C THR A 742 27.83 3.97 8.08
N GLU A 743 28.02 5.13 8.71
CA GLU A 743 27.90 5.24 10.17
C GLU A 743 26.49 4.86 10.63
N GLU A 744 25.49 5.35 9.92
CA GLU A 744 24.07 5.11 10.17
C GLU A 744 23.69 3.63 9.95
N ASP A 745 24.23 2.99 8.91
CA ASP A 745 24.00 1.57 8.63
C ASP A 745 24.55 0.68 9.75
N ARG A 746 25.73 1.01 10.30
CA ARG A 746 26.35 0.25 11.40
C ARG A 746 25.54 0.29 12.68
N LEU A 747 24.81 1.38 12.96
CA LEU A 747 23.95 1.50 14.15
C LEU A 747 22.81 0.48 14.17
N VAL A 748 22.40 0.02 12.99
CA VAL A 748 21.26 -0.89 12.80
C VAL A 748 21.67 -2.20 12.10
N ALA A 749 22.97 -2.46 11.96
CA ALA A 749 23.44 -3.61 11.19
C ALA A 749 23.15 -4.95 11.87
N ASP A 750 23.21 -4.96 13.20
CA ASP A 750 22.95 -6.12 14.06
C ASP A 750 21.62 -5.91 14.79
N PRO A 751 20.54 -6.59 14.39
CA PRO A 751 19.22 -6.41 15.01
C PRO A 751 19.14 -6.97 16.44
N LEU A 752 20.14 -7.74 16.89
CA LEU A 752 20.20 -8.29 18.24
C LEU A 752 21.19 -7.57 19.15
N ALA A 753 22.01 -6.65 18.64
CA ALA A 753 22.93 -5.88 19.47
C ALA A 753 22.18 -5.03 20.50
N ASP A 754 22.71 -4.98 21.73
CA ASP A 754 22.11 -4.21 22.82
C ASP A 754 22.05 -2.71 22.49
N SER A 755 23.05 -2.18 21.76
CA SER A 755 23.05 -0.79 21.27
C SER A 755 21.90 -0.50 20.31
N THR A 756 21.60 -1.42 19.39
CA THR A 756 20.52 -1.28 18.43
C THR A 756 19.16 -1.37 19.13
N ASP A 757 19.02 -2.28 20.10
CA ASP A 757 17.82 -2.39 20.92
C ASP A 757 17.56 -1.15 21.78
N VAL A 758 18.60 -0.61 22.42
CA VAL A 758 18.51 0.64 23.18
C VAL A 758 18.11 1.79 22.26
N LEU A 759 18.75 1.93 21.10
CA LEU A 759 18.41 2.97 20.13
C LEU A 759 16.95 2.88 19.69
N TRP A 760 16.49 1.68 19.34
CA TRP A 760 15.11 1.41 18.93
C TRP A 760 14.10 1.77 20.02
N ASN A 761 14.27 1.21 21.21
CA ASN A 761 13.32 1.36 22.30
C ASN A 761 13.33 2.77 22.90
N GLU A 762 14.49 3.40 23.06
CA GLU A 762 14.55 4.77 23.57
C GLU A 762 13.95 5.77 22.60
N THR A 763 14.15 5.60 21.29
CA THR A 763 13.55 6.47 20.27
C THR A 763 12.03 6.34 20.31
N ALA A 764 11.52 5.11 20.30
CA ALA A 764 10.08 4.84 20.40
C ALA A 764 9.44 5.49 21.64
N ARG A 765 10.10 5.37 22.81
CA ARG A 765 9.65 5.93 24.07
C ARG A 765 9.69 7.46 24.08
N LYS A 766 10.82 8.07 23.70
CA LYS A 766 11.00 9.53 23.68
C LYS A 766 10.00 10.19 22.73
N ASN A 767 9.83 9.64 21.54
CA ASN A 767 8.84 10.13 20.58
C ASN A 767 7.42 10.06 21.17
N ARG A 768 7.04 8.91 21.74
CA ARG A 768 5.73 8.74 22.38
C ARG A 768 5.48 9.77 23.50
N GLU A 769 6.49 10.05 24.33
CA GLU A 769 6.41 11.05 25.40
C GLU A 769 6.16 12.45 24.85
N VAL A 770 6.89 12.86 23.79
CA VAL A 770 6.69 14.17 23.14
C VAL A 770 5.28 14.28 22.56
N PHE A 771 4.83 13.26 21.80
CA PHE A 771 3.50 13.29 21.20
C PHE A 771 2.38 13.29 22.26
N ALA A 772 2.54 12.52 23.34
CA ALA A 772 1.58 12.50 24.46
C ALA A 772 1.48 13.86 25.18
N GLU A 773 2.61 14.56 25.35
CA GLU A 773 2.64 15.91 25.93
C GLU A 773 1.93 16.93 25.03
N LEU A 774 2.29 16.96 23.74
CA LEU A 774 1.91 18.04 22.84
C LEU A 774 0.56 17.86 22.16
N PHE A 775 0.19 16.63 21.78
CA PHE A 775 -1.01 16.37 20.96
C PHE A 775 -2.03 15.45 21.64
N ARG A 776 -1.61 14.71 22.69
CA ARG A 776 -2.42 13.69 23.38
C ARG A 776 -3.12 12.73 22.40
N PRO A 777 -2.38 12.06 21.49
CA PRO A 777 -2.99 11.11 20.57
C PRO A 777 -3.54 9.90 21.32
N VAL A 778 -4.53 9.27 20.72
CA VAL A 778 -5.05 7.95 21.12
C VAL A 778 -4.78 6.97 19.97
N PRO A 779 -4.44 5.71 20.27
CA PRO A 779 -4.39 5.06 21.58
C PRO A 779 -3.20 5.44 22.50
N THR A 780 -3.34 5.22 23.81
CA THR A 780 -2.28 5.44 24.83
C THR A 780 -2.50 4.57 26.07
N ASN A 781 -1.42 4.18 26.76
CA ASN A 781 -1.50 3.43 28.04
C ASN A 781 -2.13 4.24 29.18
N LEU A 782 -2.24 5.57 29.03
CA LEU A 782 -2.93 6.45 29.99
C LEU A 782 -4.46 6.30 29.95
N VAL A 783 -5.01 5.75 28.86
CA VAL A 783 -6.44 5.61 28.65
C VAL A 783 -6.82 4.13 28.77
N ARG A 784 -7.22 3.73 29.98
CA ARG A 784 -7.53 2.32 30.31
C ARG A 784 -9.02 1.96 30.16
N ASN A 785 -9.90 2.96 30.05
CA ASN A 785 -11.35 2.81 29.86
C ASN A 785 -11.94 4.06 29.18
N TRP A 786 -13.22 4.02 28.78
CA TRP A 786 -13.88 5.14 28.08
C TRP A 786 -14.04 6.42 28.90
N ALA A 787 -14.13 6.33 30.23
CA ALA A 787 -14.17 7.52 31.08
C ALA A 787 -12.81 8.25 31.06
N ALA A 788 -11.69 7.50 31.07
CA ALA A 788 -10.36 8.07 30.86
C ALA A 788 -10.20 8.65 29.44
N TYR A 789 -10.79 8.01 28.42
CA TYR A 789 -10.76 8.49 27.03
C TYR A 789 -11.37 9.89 26.91
N ASP A 790 -12.58 10.09 27.46
CA ASP A 790 -13.31 11.37 27.38
C ASP A 790 -12.56 12.51 28.10
N ASN A 791 -11.82 12.18 29.17
CA ASN A 791 -11.04 13.15 29.94
C ASN A 791 -9.67 13.47 29.32
N TYR A 792 -9.09 12.51 28.58
CA TYR A 792 -7.75 12.66 28.01
C TYR A 792 -7.74 13.47 26.72
N ARG A 793 -8.72 13.21 25.82
CA ARG A 793 -8.77 13.80 24.49
C ARG A 793 -8.91 15.33 24.56
N PRO A 794 -8.03 16.10 23.88
CA PRO A 794 -8.15 17.55 23.86
C PRO A 794 -9.36 18.00 23.03
N LYS A 795 -9.95 19.14 23.41
CA LYS A 795 -11.08 19.77 22.71
C LYS A 795 -10.60 20.68 21.56
N VAL A 796 -9.83 20.11 20.64
CA VAL A 796 -9.26 20.80 19.46
C VAL A 796 -9.56 20.03 18.18
N LYS A 797 -9.31 20.66 17.01
CA LYS A 797 -9.29 19.97 15.71
C LYS A 797 -8.36 18.75 15.76
N THR A 798 -8.72 17.69 15.04
CA THR A 798 -7.96 16.42 15.09
C THR A 798 -6.50 16.64 14.69
N GLY A 799 -5.57 16.13 15.50
CA GLY A 799 -4.13 16.20 15.25
C GLY A 799 -3.46 17.51 15.69
N HIS A 800 -4.21 18.54 16.09
CA HIS A 800 -3.65 19.83 16.53
C HIS A 800 -3.14 19.80 17.98
N LEU A 801 -2.30 20.77 18.33
CA LEU A 801 -1.73 20.91 19.66
C LEU A 801 -2.78 21.04 20.77
N VAL A 802 -2.42 20.55 21.95
CA VAL A 802 -3.15 20.82 23.19
C VAL A 802 -3.04 22.33 23.51
N PRO A 803 -4.15 23.02 23.83
CA PRO A 803 -4.12 24.44 24.14
C PRO A 803 -3.25 24.80 25.35
N GLY A 804 -2.64 25.99 25.32
CA GLY A 804 -1.92 26.57 26.46
C GLY A 804 -0.44 26.20 26.56
N ILE A 805 0.13 25.52 25.56
CA ILE A 805 1.57 25.24 25.48
C ILE A 805 2.26 26.38 24.69
N PRO A 806 3.29 27.07 25.24
CA PRO A 806 4.01 28.12 24.52
C PRO A 806 4.77 27.59 23.30
N LEU A 807 4.91 28.41 22.24
CA LEU A 807 5.58 28.01 20.98
C LEU A 807 7.00 27.51 21.21
N GLU A 808 7.76 28.20 22.05
CA GLU A 808 9.14 27.80 22.40
C GLU A 808 9.18 26.36 22.96
N ARG A 809 8.22 25.99 23.82
CA ARG A 809 8.13 24.64 24.38
C ARG A 809 7.77 23.62 23.31
N VAL A 810 6.86 23.95 22.40
CA VAL A 810 6.48 23.09 21.26
C VAL A 810 7.72 22.79 20.42
N LYS A 811 8.41 23.83 19.92
CA LYS A 811 9.60 23.67 19.05
C LYS A 811 10.72 22.90 19.77
N ASN A 812 10.97 23.21 21.04
CA ASN A 812 11.99 22.51 21.85
C ASN A 812 11.69 21.03 22.10
N ARG A 813 10.42 20.63 22.15
CA ARG A 813 10.03 19.24 22.36
C ARG A 813 9.97 18.48 21.06
N LEU A 814 9.42 19.07 20.01
CA LEU A 814 9.41 18.47 18.67
C LEU A 814 10.81 18.28 18.09
N SER A 815 11.76 19.19 18.35
CA SER A 815 13.16 19.03 17.91
C SER A 815 13.90 17.82 18.51
N GLN A 816 13.31 17.15 19.52
CA GLN A 816 13.84 15.94 20.13
C GLN A 816 13.30 14.66 19.48
N VAL A 817 12.28 14.77 18.64
CA VAL A 817 11.69 13.63 17.93
C VAL A 817 12.66 13.18 16.83
N ARG A 818 12.90 11.87 16.74
CA ARG A 818 13.76 11.26 15.72
C ARG A 818 13.05 10.09 15.06
N GLY A 819 12.98 10.10 13.74
CA GLY A 819 12.17 9.17 12.96
C GLY A 819 10.70 9.16 13.37
N ALA A 820 9.96 8.16 12.89
CA ALA A 820 8.53 8.04 13.14
C ALA A 820 8.17 7.02 14.24
N LEU A 821 9.14 6.23 14.72
CA LEU A 821 8.87 5.11 15.63
C LEU A 821 8.25 5.57 16.96
N VAL A 822 7.17 4.91 17.40
CA VAL A 822 6.55 5.10 18.73
C VAL A 822 6.15 3.76 19.35
N GLU A 823 6.14 3.68 20.69
CA GLU A 823 5.72 2.46 21.39
C GLU A 823 4.23 2.14 21.16
N CYS A 824 3.90 0.84 21.04
CA CYS A 824 2.51 0.37 21.02
C CYS A 824 1.89 0.41 22.44
N PRO A 825 0.74 1.08 22.63
CA PRO A 825 0.08 1.16 23.92
C PRO A 825 -0.74 -0.11 24.23
N LEU A 826 -0.08 -1.14 24.73
CA LEU A 826 -0.67 -2.45 25.06
C LEU A 826 -1.80 -2.39 26.10
N ASP A 827 -1.88 -1.34 26.92
CA ASP A 827 -2.87 -1.16 27.99
C ASP A 827 -4.05 -0.27 27.60
N PHE A 828 -4.08 0.23 26.36
CA PHE A 828 -5.21 1.03 25.89
C PHE A 828 -6.52 0.23 26.02
N LEU A 829 -7.49 0.83 26.71
CA LEU A 829 -8.81 0.26 27.00
C LEU A 829 -8.78 -1.15 27.60
N ILE A 830 -7.74 -1.50 28.37
CA ILE A 830 -7.57 -2.85 28.94
C ILE A 830 -8.63 -3.22 30.00
N GLU A 831 -9.28 -2.22 30.61
CA GLU A 831 -10.37 -2.44 31.57
C GLU A 831 -11.73 -2.59 30.88
N ASP A 832 -11.79 -2.29 29.57
CA ASP A 832 -12.99 -2.45 28.78
C ASP A 832 -13.16 -3.92 28.35
N ARG A 833 -14.19 -4.56 28.88
CA ARG A 833 -14.46 -5.99 28.61
C ARG A 833 -15.04 -6.22 27.23
N ASP A 834 -15.58 -5.21 26.55
CA ASP A 834 -16.22 -5.40 25.24
C ASP A 834 -15.16 -5.69 24.17
N LEU A 835 -13.94 -5.16 24.34
CA LEU A 835 -12.79 -5.46 23.47
C LEU A 835 -12.22 -6.89 23.65
N VAL A 836 -12.70 -7.65 24.64
CA VAL A 836 -12.16 -8.99 24.97
C VAL A 836 -13.24 -10.07 25.00
N THR A 837 -14.43 -9.76 25.50
CA THR A 837 -15.51 -10.72 25.78
C THR A 837 -16.91 -10.21 25.40
N GLY A 838 -16.99 -9.06 24.72
CA GLY A 838 -18.26 -8.42 24.37
C GLY A 838 -19.18 -9.31 23.53
N PRO A 839 -20.51 -9.11 23.61
CA PRO A 839 -21.49 -9.89 22.86
C PRO A 839 -21.25 -9.85 21.34
N GLU A 840 -20.69 -8.76 20.82
CA GLU A 840 -20.33 -8.58 19.40
C GLU A 840 -19.27 -9.59 18.89
N TRP A 841 -18.47 -10.16 19.78
CA TRP A 841 -17.49 -11.22 19.46
C TRP A 841 -18.06 -12.63 19.54
N THR A 842 -19.12 -12.81 20.32
CA THR A 842 -19.75 -14.12 20.58
C THR A 842 -20.93 -14.41 19.64
N VAL A 843 -21.46 -13.39 18.99
CA VAL A 843 -22.57 -13.48 18.04
C VAL A 843 -22.02 -13.34 16.62
N LEU A 844 -22.68 -13.95 15.63
CA LEU A 844 -22.37 -13.77 14.22
C LEU A 844 -22.51 -12.28 13.85
N ASN A 845 -21.39 -11.56 13.82
CA ASN A 845 -21.35 -10.19 13.33
C ASN A 845 -20.99 -10.21 11.83
N PRO A 846 -21.90 -9.82 10.93
CA PRO A 846 -21.68 -9.85 9.49
C PRO A 846 -20.59 -8.91 9.01
N THR A 847 -20.09 -7.98 9.85
CA THR A 847 -18.94 -7.13 9.52
C THR A 847 -17.60 -7.76 9.89
N LEU A 848 -17.55 -8.75 10.78
CA LEU A 848 -16.30 -9.46 11.11
C LEU A 848 -15.66 -10.07 9.86
N PRO A 849 -16.37 -10.81 8.98
CA PRO A 849 -15.79 -11.34 7.75
C PRO A 849 -15.29 -10.28 6.76
N ILE A 850 -15.74 -9.02 6.86
CA ILE A 850 -15.26 -7.95 5.98
C ILE A 850 -13.85 -7.51 6.39
N TYR A 851 -13.52 -7.61 7.68
CA TYR A 851 -12.32 -6.99 8.27
C TYR A 851 -11.32 -7.98 8.87
N ILE A 852 -11.77 -9.18 9.22
CA ILE A 852 -11.02 -10.24 9.93
C ILE A 852 -11.01 -11.49 9.08
#